data_AF-A0A381ZPF8-F1
#
_entry.id   AF-A0A381ZPF8-F1
#
_cell.length_a   1.000
_cell.length_b   1.000
_cell.length_c   1.000
_cell.angle_alpha   90.00
_cell.angle_beta   90.00
_cell.angle_gamma   90.00
#
_symmetry.space_group_name_H-M   'P 1'
#
loop_
_entity.id
_entity.type
_entity.pdbx_description
1 polymer ?
#
loop_
_entity_poly.entity_id
_entity_poly.type
_entity_poly.pdbx_seq_one_letter_code
_entity_poly.pdbx_strand_id
1 'polypeptide(L)'
;IVDSQIRNKTISEHDQYQGISIELTGELTITDTTITEQLDSGIDRGDFIEEIESGLPFSNKVGVLGFTEGLSETDPISIRAKSSRITGGGVYSVNLVPSDKLFDPTKSSNIEMEVDAFEINHGTLENLTKFDNAVHTETITLEKTTGVIKPKEFPYPAVESVEVYLEGNRVFEGVDYTLRYSNRGKLLFVNFLEKLPKGSSLELVTRPKLAVLPTDISLRVAGETKMGSGSLLKASHIDIDTGELLMDNSRVEGGHSIGINSAGLLSMDNESLMRSDYVEQGAISLASSDFLVRGNSRLSGSSKIEVEAKNKALIQDESSLVVGWEGAPVISDERFLFFWDSETGEVIDGNGELYPDKFKESSLVAPYMANIYQVPESMFVVFNINQPFDYKTIPHIHISANEAVVEDVVFDSRTGENPSALRIDSVDAIRLSGSSEINRFAQAEFTADTVEMLKGVGYHSAKDAQGVPTGVLIIRSGSLTDLRGQSLDGSVIAYSDNDIQVTDTGIDGYMIKLDAEGDLTVGTGELGISPFLWARARVNLYGDNVHIKRTGIKSSMDVGIFGSNKIKIDGPTRIEAENLLGILTLKIEAPEVYLNEGTEIEANASRAYWDNQTGKIEITGKNLLKIKGARLELNSWQLDSETPNIELRGREITVDKSEITMFAYYNNVDNWEEMYSQQHTTLSGRKLILIEADESVSLINDSVIYMNSGDIKINAGDITIDDSKIVNKNVRPNASKAAGLISLGAKRNITLTDSNIYGQTLSKFKRMQVNLEGVQLDSSNSLVAIFDERKGRSGSIDLDFRKSINLESSQIVSMGDARLTADTNGNDINVKSKDLTMKDSLIKVGVDGNG
;
A
#
# COMPACT_ATOMS: atom_id res chain seq x y z
N ILE A 1 -49.87 2.90 30.27
CA ILE A 1 -50.20 2.49 28.90
C ILE A 1 -50.82 3.69 28.22
N VAL A 2 -50.14 4.25 27.23
CA VAL A 2 -50.75 5.24 26.34
C VAL A 2 -51.39 4.44 25.20
N ASP A 3 -52.69 4.20 25.28
CA ASP A 3 -53.53 3.58 24.24
C ASP A 3 -54.22 4.66 23.37
N SER A 4 -53.58 5.84 23.30
CA SER A 4 -54.11 7.11 22.79
C SER A 4 -52.98 7.95 22.19
N GLN A 5 -53.30 9.08 21.53
CA GLN A 5 -52.28 9.97 20.96
C GLN A 5 -52.06 11.16 21.89
N ILE A 6 -50.82 11.43 22.30
CA ILE A 6 -50.45 12.69 22.95
C ILE A 6 -49.90 13.60 21.85
N ARG A 7 -50.62 14.69 21.54
CA ARG A 7 -50.23 15.63 20.49
C ARG A 7 -50.07 17.04 21.05
N ASN A 8 -49.03 17.75 20.62
CA ASN A 8 -48.88 19.18 20.81
C ASN A 8 -48.65 19.85 19.44
N LYS A 9 -49.30 20.99 19.17
CA LYS A 9 -49.07 21.83 18.00
C LYS A 9 -48.69 23.23 18.45
N THR A 10 -47.48 23.67 18.10
CA THR A 10 -47.01 25.05 18.32
C THR A 10 -46.94 25.79 16.99
N ILE A 11 -47.69 26.89 16.88
CA ILE A 11 -47.71 27.81 15.72
C ILE A 11 -47.10 29.16 16.11
N SER A 12 -46.51 29.87 15.14
CA SER A 12 -45.72 31.09 15.39
C SER A 12 -46.49 32.32 15.89
N GLU A 13 -47.80 32.23 16.10
CA GLU A 13 -48.63 33.35 16.57
C GLU A 13 -48.62 33.55 18.10
N HIS A 14 -47.84 32.75 18.85
CA HIS A 14 -47.80 32.77 20.31
C HIS A 14 -46.36 32.93 20.86
N ASP A 15 -46.16 33.89 21.78
CA ASP A 15 -44.87 34.22 22.44
C ASP A 15 -44.41 33.16 23.48
N GLN A 16 -45.02 31.97 23.51
CA GLN A 16 -44.65 30.85 24.38
C GLN A 16 -44.53 29.57 23.55
N TYR A 17 -43.31 29.02 23.50
CA TYR A 17 -43.06 27.69 22.95
C TYR A 17 -43.74 26.64 23.85
N GLN A 18 -44.33 25.60 23.26
CA GLN A 18 -44.97 24.52 24.02
C GLN A 18 -44.27 23.19 23.74
N GLY A 19 -43.77 22.54 24.79
CA GLY A 19 -43.20 21.20 24.74
C GLY A 19 -44.18 20.13 25.25
N ILE A 20 -43.74 18.87 25.20
CA ILE A 20 -44.44 17.75 25.86
C ILE A 20 -43.53 17.26 26.98
N SER A 21 -43.99 17.28 28.23
CA SER A 21 -43.27 16.70 29.36
C SER A 21 -44.10 15.61 30.02
N ILE A 22 -43.52 14.40 30.13
CA ILE A 22 -44.12 13.24 30.77
C ILE A 22 -43.21 12.83 31.93
N GLU A 23 -43.63 13.06 33.17
CA GLU A 23 -42.91 12.61 34.38
C GLU A 23 -43.73 11.52 35.10
N LEU A 24 -43.16 10.32 35.20
CA LEU A 24 -43.79 9.15 35.79
C LEU A 24 -42.86 8.50 36.82
N THR A 25 -43.39 8.14 37.99
CA THR A 25 -42.66 7.32 38.97
C THR A 25 -42.64 5.82 38.63
N GLY A 26 -43.43 5.43 37.62
CA GLY A 26 -43.61 4.04 37.17
C GLY A 26 -43.18 3.84 35.73
N GLU A 27 -43.76 2.84 35.07
CA GLU A 27 -43.41 2.47 33.69
C GLU A 27 -44.24 3.25 32.66
N LEU A 28 -43.60 3.69 31.57
CA LEU A 28 -44.26 4.17 30.37
C LEU A 28 -44.34 3.02 29.35
N THR A 29 -45.52 2.81 28.77
CA THR A 29 -45.68 1.87 27.64
C THR A 29 -46.44 2.56 26.52
N ILE A 30 -45.81 2.63 25.35
CA ILE A 30 -46.39 3.11 24.10
C ILE A 30 -46.62 1.89 23.21
N THR A 31 -47.84 1.70 22.73
CA THR A 31 -48.21 0.57 21.89
C THR A 31 -49.03 1.06 20.70
N ASP A 32 -48.87 0.39 19.55
CA ASP A 32 -49.76 0.56 18.40
C ASP A 32 -50.82 -0.55 18.47
N THR A 33 -51.96 -0.22 19.06
CA THR A 33 -53.15 -1.06 18.90
C THR A 33 -53.73 -0.72 17.53
N THR A 34 -53.50 -1.59 16.55
CA THR A 34 -54.26 -1.52 15.29
C THR A 34 -55.74 -1.56 15.67
N ILE A 35 -56.42 -0.41 15.68
CA ILE A 35 -57.88 -0.40 15.74
C ILE A 35 -58.30 -0.89 14.36
N THR A 36 -58.42 -2.22 14.22
CA THR A 36 -59.08 -2.83 13.08
C THR A 36 -60.44 -2.16 12.93
N GLU A 37 -60.69 -1.57 11.76
CA GLU A 37 -61.98 -1.02 11.37
C GLU A 37 -63.05 -2.11 11.50
N GLN A 38 -63.68 -2.21 12.67
CA GLN A 38 -64.98 -2.80 12.94
C GLN A 38 -65.20 -2.86 14.45
N LEU A 39 -65.57 -1.74 15.06
CA LEU A 39 -66.43 -1.72 16.22
C LEU A 39 -67.08 -0.34 16.27
N ASP A 40 -68.41 -0.30 16.12
CA ASP A 40 -69.30 0.86 16.35
C ASP A 40 -69.28 1.32 17.83
N SER A 41 -68.15 1.23 18.52
CA SER A 41 -67.94 1.87 19.82
C SER A 41 -67.42 3.26 19.55
N GLY A 42 -68.29 4.27 19.70
CA GLY A 42 -67.93 5.68 19.68
C GLY A 42 -66.86 5.99 20.73
N ILE A 43 -65.60 5.80 20.34
CA ILE A 43 -64.45 6.37 21.00
C ILE A 43 -64.35 7.79 20.45
N ASP A 44 -64.73 8.73 21.32
CA ASP A 44 -64.63 10.16 21.10
C ASP A 44 -63.19 10.50 20.68
N ARG A 45 -63.05 10.92 19.42
CA ARG A 45 -61.78 11.33 18.82
C ARG A 45 -61.32 12.71 19.28
N GLY A 46 -62.12 13.41 20.10
CA GLY A 46 -61.84 14.77 20.56
C GLY A 46 -61.86 15.77 19.40
N ASP A 47 -62.51 16.91 19.61
CA ASP A 47 -62.67 17.98 18.61
C ASP A 47 -61.33 18.56 18.08
N PHE A 48 -60.18 18.16 18.64
CA PHE A 48 -58.84 18.55 18.19
C PHE A 48 -58.38 17.84 16.89
N ILE A 49 -59.11 16.81 16.43
CA ILE A 49 -58.74 16.00 15.25
C ILE A 49 -59.21 16.62 13.91
N GLU A 50 -60.18 17.55 13.90
CA GLU A 50 -60.60 18.19 12.64
C GLU A 50 -59.61 19.26 12.10
N GLU A 51 -58.71 19.80 12.93
CA GLU A 51 -57.74 20.84 12.53
C GLU A 51 -56.35 20.30 12.10
N ILE A 52 -56.07 19.01 12.30
CA ILE A 52 -54.81 18.39 11.86
C ILE A 52 -55.10 17.72 10.52
N GLU A 53 -54.93 18.49 9.43
CA GLU A 53 -55.18 18.04 8.05
C GLU A 53 -54.54 16.68 7.75
N SER A 54 -55.25 15.86 6.96
CA SER A 54 -54.78 14.54 6.49
C SER A 54 -53.49 14.58 5.64
N GLY A 55 -53.00 15.78 5.30
CA GLY A 55 -51.73 16.03 4.63
C GLY A 55 -50.48 16.09 5.54
N LEU A 56 -50.68 16.10 6.87
CA LEU A 56 -49.58 16.23 7.84
C LEU A 56 -48.77 14.92 8.01
N PRO A 57 -47.43 15.00 8.13
CA PRO A 57 -46.60 13.82 8.38
C PRO A 57 -47.01 13.12 9.67
N PHE A 58 -47.03 11.80 9.65
CA PHE A 58 -47.37 10.96 10.81
C PHE A 58 -48.78 11.19 11.38
N SER A 59 -49.68 11.84 10.63
CA SER A 59 -51.09 12.04 11.02
C SER A 59 -51.82 10.72 11.34
N ASN A 60 -51.37 9.62 10.75
CA ASN A 60 -51.86 8.25 10.94
C ASN A 60 -51.02 7.39 11.92
N LYS A 61 -49.93 7.91 12.52
CA LYS A 61 -49.08 7.15 13.46
C LYS A 61 -49.59 7.28 14.91
N VAL A 62 -49.39 6.23 15.72
CA VAL A 62 -49.76 6.16 17.15
C VAL A 62 -48.56 6.55 18.03
N GLY A 63 -48.78 7.28 19.13
CA GLY A 63 -47.76 7.63 20.12
C GLY A 63 -47.74 9.10 20.54
N VAL A 64 -46.54 9.62 20.83
CA VAL A 64 -46.30 11.01 21.25
C VAL A 64 -45.85 11.82 20.03
N LEU A 65 -46.55 12.91 19.70
CA LEU A 65 -46.25 13.75 18.54
C LEU A 65 -46.15 15.22 18.96
N GLY A 66 -44.95 15.78 18.89
CA GLY A 66 -44.73 17.23 18.92
C GLY A 66 -44.73 17.78 17.50
N PHE A 67 -45.55 18.78 17.24
CA PHE A 67 -45.68 19.44 15.93
C PHE A 67 -45.36 20.93 16.07
N THR A 68 -44.51 21.43 15.17
CA THR A 68 -44.04 22.82 15.15
C THR A 68 -44.12 23.36 13.72
N GLU A 69 -44.37 24.67 13.54
CA GLU A 69 -44.54 25.28 12.22
C GLU A 69 -43.56 26.43 11.95
N GLY A 70 -42.42 26.08 11.34
CA GLY A 70 -41.38 27.02 10.91
C GLY A 70 -40.86 27.87 12.06
N LEU A 71 -40.50 27.23 13.17
CA LEU A 71 -39.96 27.87 14.37
C LEU A 71 -38.45 27.63 14.49
N SER A 72 -37.70 28.65 14.91
CA SER A 72 -36.25 28.56 15.17
C SER A 72 -35.93 27.97 16.55
N GLU A 73 -36.84 28.12 17.50
CA GLU A 73 -36.74 27.61 18.88
C GLU A 73 -38.01 26.85 19.22
N THR A 74 -37.85 25.70 19.90
CA THR A 74 -38.92 24.79 20.24
C THR A 74 -38.60 24.12 21.58
N ASP A 75 -39.60 23.95 22.43
CA ASP A 75 -39.44 23.19 23.68
C ASP A 75 -39.37 21.69 23.36
N PRO A 76 -38.60 20.89 24.14
CA PRO A 76 -38.39 19.48 23.86
C PRO A 76 -39.62 18.61 24.16
N ILE A 77 -39.62 17.40 23.60
CA ILE A 77 -40.41 16.27 24.10
C ILE A 77 -39.55 15.56 25.15
N SER A 78 -39.87 15.74 26.43
CA SER A 78 -39.12 15.20 27.58
C SER A 78 -39.90 14.07 28.27
N ILE A 79 -39.28 12.90 28.43
CA ILE A 79 -39.86 11.74 29.10
C ILE A 79 -38.95 11.30 30.24
N ARG A 80 -39.48 11.35 31.48
CA ARG A 80 -38.85 10.78 32.67
C ARG A 80 -39.73 9.68 33.25
N ALA A 81 -39.21 8.46 33.29
CA ALA A 81 -39.95 7.31 33.80
C ALA A 81 -39.01 6.31 34.49
N LYS A 82 -39.55 5.38 35.29
CA LYS A 82 -38.75 4.27 35.81
C LYS A 82 -38.27 3.37 34.67
N SER A 83 -39.15 3.02 33.74
CA SER A 83 -38.81 2.30 32.52
C SER A 83 -39.72 2.77 31.38
N SER A 84 -39.26 2.64 30.15
CA SER A 84 -40.07 2.94 28.98
C SER A 84 -40.01 1.80 27.96
N ARG A 85 -41.17 1.33 27.54
CA ARG A 85 -41.33 0.30 26.52
C ARG A 85 -42.17 0.81 25.35
N ILE A 86 -41.67 0.68 24.14
CA ILE A 86 -42.39 1.00 22.90
C ILE A 86 -42.57 -0.31 22.12
N THR A 87 -43.79 -0.84 22.08
CA THR A 87 -44.12 -2.10 21.36
C THR A 87 -44.78 -1.86 20.01
N GLY A 88 -44.99 -0.59 19.65
CA GLY A 88 -45.56 -0.10 18.40
C GLY A 88 -45.78 1.41 18.50
N GLY A 89 -45.84 2.11 17.35
CA GLY A 89 -45.98 3.56 17.32
C GLY A 89 -44.65 4.27 17.55
N GLY A 90 -44.63 5.43 18.21
CA GLY A 90 -43.36 6.14 18.44
C GLY A 90 -43.44 7.49 19.13
N VAL A 91 -42.27 8.12 19.25
CA VAL A 91 -42.12 9.51 19.66
C VAL A 91 -41.63 10.29 18.45
N TYR A 92 -42.46 11.22 17.99
CA TYR A 92 -42.25 11.94 16.74
C TYR A 92 -42.17 13.43 17.03
N SER A 93 -41.15 14.08 16.49
CA SER A 93 -41.00 15.53 16.54
C SER A 93 -40.94 16.07 15.11
N VAL A 94 -41.98 16.78 14.71
CA VAL A 94 -42.17 17.26 13.33
C VAL A 94 -42.12 18.77 13.30
N ASN A 95 -41.31 19.30 12.39
CA ASN A 95 -41.37 20.70 11.98
C ASN A 95 -41.88 20.79 10.54
N LEU A 96 -43.03 21.43 10.34
CA LEU A 96 -43.54 21.76 9.01
C LEU A 96 -43.09 23.19 8.67
N VAL A 97 -42.31 23.34 7.61
CA VAL A 97 -41.81 24.65 7.19
C VAL A 97 -42.67 25.17 6.04
N PRO A 98 -43.48 26.23 6.28
CA PRO A 98 -44.30 26.83 5.23
C PRO A 98 -43.43 27.60 4.23
N SER A 99 -43.98 27.82 3.03
CA SER A 99 -43.24 28.39 1.89
C SER A 99 -42.63 29.78 2.13
N ASP A 100 -43.21 30.57 3.03
CA ASP A 100 -42.75 31.90 3.42
C ASP A 100 -41.58 31.88 4.41
N LYS A 101 -41.34 30.74 5.08
CA LYS A 101 -40.28 30.54 6.08
C LYS A 101 -39.14 29.62 5.62
N LEU A 102 -39.07 29.26 4.33
CA LEU A 102 -38.06 28.34 3.78
C LEU A 102 -36.60 28.78 4.03
N PHE A 103 -36.37 30.08 4.23
CA PHE A 103 -35.05 30.66 4.46
C PHE A 103 -34.83 31.14 5.89
N ASP A 104 -35.84 31.03 6.74
CA ASP A 104 -35.69 31.30 8.17
C ASP A 104 -35.06 30.09 8.84
N PRO A 105 -34.17 30.28 9.83
CA PRO A 105 -33.69 29.18 10.66
C PRO A 105 -34.86 28.45 11.32
N THR A 106 -35.02 27.14 11.08
CA THR A 106 -36.12 26.36 11.68
C THR A 106 -35.65 25.01 12.23
N LYS A 107 -36.30 24.49 13.28
CA LYS A 107 -35.92 23.25 13.97
C LYS A 107 -37.17 22.50 14.45
N SER A 108 -37.17 21.16 14.43
CA SER A 108 -38.15 20.39 15.21
C SER A 108 -37.72 20.27 16.68
N SER A 109 -38.64 19.99 17.60
CA SER A 109 -38.33 19.81 19.03
C SER A 109 -37.33 18.69 19.27
N ASN A 110 -36.37 18.90 20.16
CA ASN A 110 -35.52 17.80 20.63
C ASN A 110 -36.36 16.72 21.34
N ILE A 111 -35.87 15.48 21.34
CA ILE A 111 -36.47 14.38 22.10
C ILE A 111 -35.47 13.98 23.20
N GLU A 112 -35.89 14.06 24.46
CA GLU A 112 -35.07 13.76 25.63
C GLU A 112 -35.74 12.67 26.45
N MET A 113 -35.04 11.57 26.75
CA MET A 113 -35.55 10.51 27.61
C MET A 113 -34.56 10.15 28.72
N GLU A 114 -35.06 10.04 29.95
CA GLU A 114 -34.30 9.64 31.14
C GLU A 114 -35.06 8.51 31.85
N VAL A 115 -34.52 7.28 31.80
CA VAL A 115 -35.18 6.06 32.32
C VAL A 115 -34.20 5.06 32.93
N ASP A 116 -34.65 4.12 33.77
CA ASP A 116 -33.78 3.03 34.26
C ASP A 116 -33.59 1.94 33.19
N ALA A 117 -34.58 1.70 32.34
CA ALA A 117 -34.53 0.73 31.25
C ALA A 117 -35.37 1.21 30.05
N PHE A 118 -34.85 0.99 28.84
CA PHE A 118 -35.52 1.36 27.59
C PHE A 118 -35.61 0.16 26.65
N GLU A 119 -36.82 -0.13 26.17
CA GLU A 119 -37.06 -1.19 25.19
C GLU A 119 -37.92 -0.67 24.05
N ILE A 120 -37.44 -0.79 22.81
CA ILE A 120 -38.19 -0.48 21.60
C ILE A 120 -38.24 -1.71 20.70
N ASN A 121 -39.45 -2.17 20.41
CA ASN A 121 -39.74 -3.34 19.61
C ASN A 121 -40.79 -2.91 18.58
N HIS A 122 -40.38 -2.73 17.31
CA HIS A 122 -41.26 -2.24 16.24
C HIS A 122 -41.75 -0.77 16.37
N GLY A 123 -40.99 0.08 17.09
CA GLY A 123 -41.32 1.50 17.29
C GLY A 123 -40.34 2.48 16.63
N THR A 124 -40.65 3.79 16.68
CA THR A 124 -39.80 4.84 16.12
C THR A 124 -39.59 6.02 17.07
N LEU A 125 -38.37 6.54 17.17
CA LEU A 125 -38.06 7.88 17.66
C LEU A 125 -37.54 8.70 16.47
N GLU A 126 -38.26 9.71 16.03
CA GLU A 126 -37.91 10.43 14.79
C GLU A 126 -38.14 11.93 14.89
N ASN A 127 -37.06 12.68 14.63
CA ASN A 127 -37.11 14.09 14.28
C ASN A 127 -37.24 14.23 12.76
N LEU A 128 -38.31 14.87 12.30
CA LEU A 128 -38.57 15.12 10.89
C LEU A 128 -38.79 16.60 10.64
N THR A 129 -38.11 17.16 9.64
CA THR A 129 -38.50 18.45 9.06
C THR A 129 -39.07 18.21 7.66
N LYS A 130 -40.28 18.69 7.40
CA LYS A 130 -40.93 18.59 6.09
C LYS A 130 -41.22 19.98 5.54
N PHE A 131 -41.07 20.12 4.23
CA PHE A 131 -41.32 21.34 3.49
C PHE A 131 -42.49 21.12 2.53
N ASP A 132 -43.32 22.13 2.34
CA ASP A 132 -44.34 22.10 1.29
C ASP A 132 -43.67 22.27 -0.08
N ASN A 133 -43.46 21.14 -0.78
CA ASN A 133 -43.15 21.00 -2.22
C ASN A 133 -42.52 22.22 -2.92
N ALA A 134 -41.44 22.76 -2.37
CA ALA A 134 -40.73 23.91 -2.92
C ALA A 134 -39.80 23.45 -4.06
N VAL A 135 -40.38 23.04 -5.18
CA VAL A 135 -39.64 22.69 -6.39
C VAL A 135 -39.89 23.77 -7.44
N HIS A 136 -38.82 24.34 -7.97
CA HIS A 136 -38.90 25.26 -9.10
C HIS A 136 -38.38 24.56 -10.36
N THR A 137 -39.28 24.39 -11.33
CA THR A 137 -38.97 23.85 -12.64
C THR A 137 -38.91 24.97 -13.68
N GLU A 138 -37.80 25.10 -14.36
CA GLU A 138 -37.62 25.99 -15.50
C GLU A 138 -37.40 25.19 -16.79
N THR A 139 -38.26 25.37 -17.79
CA THR A 139 -38.05 24.82 -19.14
C THR A 139 -37.43 25.87 -20.08
N ILE A 140 -36.32 25.52 -20.70
CA ILE A 140 -35.53 26.38 -21.58
C ILE A 140 -35.39 25.70 -22.95
N THR A 141 -35.91 26.34 -24.00
CA THR A 141 -35.61 25.94 -25.39
C THR A 141 -34.46 26.79 -25.93
N LEU A 142 -33.42 26.15 -26.44
CA LEU A 142 -32.21 26.86 -26.86
C LEU A 142 -32.43 27.65 -28.16
N GLU A 143 -32.28 28.97 -28.11
CA GLU A 143 -32.43 29.83 -29.30
C GLU A 143 -31.19 29.84 -30.21
N LYS A 144 -30.07 29.30 -29.73
CA LYS A 144 -28.79 29.14 -30.43
C LYS A 144 -28.01 27.97 -29.85
N THR A 145 -27.05 27.45 -30.62
CA THR A 145 -26.11 26.44 -30.12
C THR A 145 -25.22 27.05 -29.04
N THR A 146 -25.21 26.45 -27.84
CA THR A 146 -24.43 26.95 -26.68
C THR A 146 -24.12 25.79 -25.72
N GLY A 147 -22.98 25.88 -25.03
CA GLY A 147 -22.66 24.99 -23.90
C GLY A 147 -22.95 25.64 -22.54
N VAL A 148 -23.23 26.95 -22.52
CA VAL A 148 -23.51 27.69 -21.28
C VAL A 148 -24.97 28.07 -21.27
N ILE A 149 -25.71 27.56 -20.29
CA ILE A 149 -27.09 27.88 -20.05
C ILE A 149 -27.17 28.80 -18.85
N LYS A 150 -27.75 29.98 -19.07
CA LYS A 150 -28.08 30.91 -18.00
C LYS A 150 -29.57 30.74 -17.68
N PRO A 151 -29.93 30.28 -16.47
CA PRO A 151 -31.30 30.28 -15.97
C PRO A 151 -31.91 31.68 -16.05
N LYS A 152 -33.20 31.80 -16.41
CA LYS A 152 -33.85 33.11 -16.62
C LYS A 152 -33.99 33.88 -15.31
N GLU A 153 -34.48 33.22 -14.25
CA GLU A 153 -34.51 33.75 -12.89
C GLU A 153 -34.90 32.64 -11.89
N PHE A 154 -34.05 32.32 -10.92
CA PHE A 154 -34.41 31.38 -9.85
C PHE A 154 -35.12 32.07 -8.69
N PRO A 155 -36.19 31.47 -8.14
CA PRO A 155 -36.91 32.02 -6.99
C PRO A 155 -36.13 31.90 -5.67
N TYR A 156 -35.05 31.10 -5.63
CA TYR A 156 -34.32 30.81 -4.41
C TYR A 156 -33.00 31.60 -4.30
N PRO A 157 -32.70 32.22 -3.13
CA PRO A 157 -31.42 32.88 -2.86
C PRO A 157 -30.24 31.90 -2.80
N ALA A 158 -30.49 30.63 -2.45
CA ALA A 158 -29.53 29.53 -2.51
C ALA A 158 -30.23 28.23 -2.92
N VAL A 159 -29.52 27.35 -3.65
CA VAL A 159 -30.05 26.10 -4.22
C VAL A 159 -29.31 24.91 -3.59
N GLU A 160 -30.06 23.91 -3.11
CA GLU A 160 -29.51 22.67 -2.54
C GLU A 160 -29.15 21.66 -3.61
N SER A 161 -30.09 21.39 -4.52
CA SER A 161 -29.92 20.42 -5.60
C SER A 161 -30.50 20.94 -6.91
N VAL A 162 -29.87 20.58 -8.02
CA VAL A 162 -30.33 20.84 -9.39
C VAL A 162 -30.38 19.51 -10.13
N GLU A 163 -31.54 19.18 -10.70
CA GLU A 163 -31.68 18.09 -11.66
C GLU A 163 -31.87 18.70 -13.05
N VAL A 164 -31.24 18.09 -14.05
CA VAL A 164 -31.24 18.59 -15.42
C VAL A 164 -31.77 17.49 -16.34
N TYR A 165 -32.76 17.83 -17.15
CA TYR A 165 -33.31 16.94 -18.17
C TYR A 165 -33.12 17.56 -19.55
N LEU A 166 -32.51 16.80 -20.45
CA LEU A 166 -32.34 17.16 -21.86
C LEU A 166 -33.28 16.30 -22.70
N GLU A 167 -34.19 16.93 -23.44
CA GLU A 167 -35.24 16.24 -24.22
C GLU A 167 -36.06 15.23 -23.39
N GLY A 168 -36.31 15.56 -22.12
CA GLY A 168 -37.06 14.72 -21.19
C GLY A 168 -36.24 13.58 -20.55
N ASN A 169 -34.96 13.42 -20.90
CA ASN A 169 -34.07 12.44 -20.26
C ASN A 169 -33.16 13.13 -19.25
N ARG A 170 -33.03 12.55 -18.05
CA ARG A 170 -32.13 13.07 -17.01
C ARG A 170 -30.68 12.94 -17.47
N VAL A 171 -29.90 14.00 -17.29
CA VAL A 171 -28.44 14.07 -17.53
C VAL A 171 -27.71 14.34 -16.21
N PHE A 172 -26.41 14.04 -16.15
CA PHE A 172 -25.65 13.96 -14.90
C PHE A 172 -24.56 15.02 -14.77
N GLU A 173 -24.44 15.62 -13.57
CA GLU A 173 -23.37 16.56 -13.24
C GLU A 173 -22.00 15.84 -13.20
N GLY A 174 -20.93 16.50 -13.67
CA GLY A 174 -19.59 15.95 -13.83
C GLY A 174 -19.39 15.14 -15.12
N VAL A 175 -20.47 14.60 -15.69
CA VAL A 175 -20.44 13.81 -16.94
C VAL A 175 -20.95 14.60 -18.14
N ASP A 176 -22.12 15.22 -18.01
CA ASP A 176 -22.78 15.96 -19.10
C ASP A 176 -22.65 17.47 -18.91
N TYR A 177 -22.64 17.94 -17.66
CA TYR A 177 -22.56 19.35 -17.31
C TYR A 177 -21.88 19.59 -15.96
N THR A 178 -21.56 20.85 -15.67
CA THR A 178 -21.10 21.32 -14.36
C THR A 178 -21.93 22.52 -13.93
N LEU A 179 -22.16 22.67 -12.63
CA LEU A 179 -22.91 23.80 -12.08
C LEU A 179 -21.95 24.89 -11.60
N ARG A 180 -22.35 26.16 -11.81
CA ARG A 180 -21.68 27.30 -11.18
C ARG A 180 -22.64 28.07 -10.29
N TYR A 181 -22.22 28.27 -9.06
CA TYR A 181 -22.95 29.05 -8.06
C TYR A 181 -22.27 30.39 -7.80
N SER A 182 -23.03 31.33 -7.28
CA SER A 182 -22.50 32.55 -6.67
C SER A 182 -21.95 32.26 -5.28
N ASN A 183 -21.18 33.20 -4.72
CA ASN A 183 -20.69 33.13 -3.34
C ASN A 183 -21.81 33.06 -2.28
N ARG A 184 -23.08 33.28 -2.67
CA ARG A 184 -24.27 33.16 -1.81
C ARG A 184 -25.09 31.89 -2.09
N GLY A 185 -24.59 30.95 -2.90
CA GLY A 185 -25.26 29.68 -3.20
C GLY A 185 -26.35 29.76 -4.29
N LYS A 186 -26.59 30.92 -4.91
CA LYS A 186 -27.49 31.04 -6.08
C LYS A 186 -26.88 30.39 -7.32
N LEU A 187 -27.61 29.52 -8.02
CA LEU A 187 -27.17 28.95 -9.30
C LEU A 187 -27.05 30.06 -10.37
N LEU A 188 -25.87 30.18 -10.97
CA LEU A 188 -25.54 31.18 -11.99
C LEU A 188 -25.59 30.61 -13.41
N PHE A 189 -24.99 29.43 -13.61
CA PHE A 189 -24.89 28.79 -14.92
C PHE A 189 -24.91 27.27 -14.81
N VAL A 190 -25.48 26.62 -15.82
CA VAL A 190 -25.28 25.20 -16.12
C VAL A 190 -24.37 25.13 -17.36
N ASN A 191 -23.18 24.58 -17.18
CA ASN A 191 -22.16 24.48 -18.24
C ASN A 191 -22.07 23.06 -18.74
N PHE A 192 -22.64 22.78 -19.90
CA PHE A 192 -22.49 21.50 -20.58
C PHE A 192 -21.06 21.32 -21.11
N LEU A 193 -20.53 20.11 -20.95
CA LEU A 193 -19.20 19.76 -21.47
C LEU A 193 -19.19 19.76 -23.00
N GLU A 194 -20.31 19.37 -23.63
CA GLU A 194 -20.55 19.49 -25.07
C GLU A 194 -21.56 20.60 -25.41
N LYS A 195 -21.39 21.26 -26.55
CA LYS A 195 -22.32 22.32 -26.98
C LYS A 195 -23.64 21.73 -27.46
N LEU A 196 -24.74 22.15 -26.84
CA LEU A 196 -26.10 21.74 -27.22
C LEU A 196 -26.58 22.52 -28.45
N PRO A 197 -27.26 21.88 -29.41
CA PRO A 197 -27.75 22.52 -30.63
C PRO A 197 -28.94 23.46 -30.39
N LYS A 198 -29.12 24.42 -31.30
CA LYS A 198 -30.33 25.27 -31.33
C LYS A 198 -31.58 24.39 -31.45
N GLY A 199 -32.59 24.66 -30.63
CA GLY A 199 -33.86 23.95 -30.58
C GLY A 199 -33.95 22.91 -29.48
N SER A 200 -32.85 22.58 -28.81
CA SER A 200 -32.88 21.62 -27.70
C SER A 200 -33.76 22.11 -26.55
N SER A 201 -34.55 21.21 -25.96
CA SER A 201 -35.38 21.44 -24.79
C SER A 201 -34.67 20.96 -23.53
N LEU A 202 -34.47 21.89 -22.60
CA LEU A 202 -33.85 21.65 -21.30
C LEU A 202 -34.88 21.90 -20.21
N GLU A 203 -34.93 21.05 -19.21
CA GLU A 203 -35.70 21.27 -17.99
C GLU A 203 -34.75 21.26 -16.79
N LEU A 204 -34.76 22.36 -16.03
CA LEU A 204 -34.00 22.54 -14.81
C LEU A 204 -34.95 22.42 -13.63
N VAL A 205 -34.81 21.38 -12.83
CA VAL A 205 -35.60 21.16 -11.60
C VAL A 205 -34.71 21.52 -10.41
N THR A 206 -35.09 22.55 -9.66
CA THR A 206 -34.27 23.10 -8.58
C THR A 206 -34.97 23.10 -7.23
N ARG A 207 -34.22 22.80 -6.18
CA ARG A 207 -34.69 22.79 -4.78
C ARG A 207 -33.94 23.86 -3.96
N PRO A 208 -34.62 24.62 -3.08
CA PRO A 208 -33.98 25.66 -2.27
C PRO A 208 -33.02 25.05 -1.26
N LYS A 209 -31.93 25.75 -0.93
CA LYS A 209 -31.11 25.44 0.25
C LYS A 209 -31.80 25.99 1.49
N LEU A 210 -32.22 25.09 2.36
CA LEU A 210 -33.05 25.37 3.52
C LEU A 210 -32.17 25.68 4.75
N ALA A 211 -32.66 26.54 5.62
CA ALA A 211 -32.01 26.87 6.89
C ALA A 211 -32.54 25.99 8.04
N VAL A 212 -32.44 24.66 7.89
CA VAL A 212 -32.85 23.72 8.95
C VAL A 212 -31.74 23.61 9.98
N LEU A 213 -32.05 23.89 11.24
CA LEU A 213 -31.14 23.71 12.36
C LEU A 213 -31.11 22.21 12.76
N PRO A 214 -29.97 21.69 13.22
CA PRO A 214 -29.85 20.30 13.67
C PRO A 214 -30.77 19.99 14.86
N THR A 215 -31.27 18.77 14.91
CA THR A 215 -32.18 18.23 15.94
C THR A 215 -31.55 17.07 16.70
N ASP A 216 -31.92 16.94 17.97
CA ASP A 216 -31.24 16.03 18.89
C ASP A 216 -32.23 14.99 19.46
N ILE A 217 -31.81 13.72 19.45
CA ILE A 217 -32.37 12.67 20.31
C ILE A 217 -31.34 12.37 21.38
N SER A 218 -31.69 12.56 22.65
CA SER A 218 -30.83 12.22 23.80
C SER A 218 -31.50 11.17 24.68
N LEU A 219 -30.87 10.00 24.81
CA LEU A 219 -31.32 8.90 25.65
C LEU A 219 -30.34 8.68 26.81
N ARG A 220 -30.82 8.80 28.05
CA ARG A 220 -30.07 8.48 29.26
C ARG A 220 -30.75 7.31 29.95
N VAL A 221 -30.11 6.14 29.90
CA VAL A 221 -30.64 4.88 30.40
C VAL A 221 -29.71 4.31 31.45
N ALA A 222 -30.15 4.19 32.71
CA ALA A 222 -29.25 3.72 33.77
C ALA A 222 -28.85 2.23 33.60
N GLY A 223 -29.74 1.43 33.02
CA GLY A 223 -29.57 0.01 32.76
C GLY A 223 -29.51 -0.30 31.27
N GLU A 224 -30.29 -1.28 30.83
CA GLU A 224 -30.20 -1.82 29.47
C GLU A 224 -31.10 -1.04 28.49
N THR A 225 -30.58 -0.80 27.29
CA THR A 225 -31.31 -0.34 26.12
C THR A 225 -31.44 -1.46 25.10
N LYS A 226 -32.66 -1.87 24.79
CA LYS A 226 -32.98 -2.91 23.79
C LYS A 226 -33.69 -2.32 22.59
N MET A 227 -33.16 -2.57 21.40
CA MET A 227 -33.73 -2.15 20.12
C MET A 227 -33.96 -3.39 19.24
N GLY A 228 -35.22 -3.68 18.94
CA GLY A 228 -35.65 -4.89 18.22
C GLY A 228 -36.62 -4.62 17.07
N SER A 229 -36.77 -5.61 16.18
CA SER A 229 -37.89 -5.77 15.21
C SER A 229 -38.19 -4.57 14.30
N GLY A 230 -37.16 -4.03 13.65
CA GLY A 230 -37.28 -2.92 12.72
C GLY A 230 -37.42 -1.56 13.39
N SER A 231 -37.01 -1.43 14.65
CA SER A 231 -37.05 -0.15 15.36
C SER A 231 -36.11 0.89 14.74
N LEU A 232 -36.49 2.17 14.84
CA LEU A 232 -35.77 3.29 14.21
C LEU A 232 -35.56 4.44 15.20
N LEU A 233 -34.33 4.91 15.33
CA LEU A 233 -33.97 6.20 15.92
C LEU A 233 -33.42 7.09 14.81
N LYS A 234 -34.00 8.27 14.61
CA LYS A 234 -33.59 9.17 13.51
C LYS A 234 -33.62 10.63 13.90
N ALA A 235 -32.47 11.30 13.84
CA ALA A 235 -32.32 12.73 14.11
C ALA A 235 -31.09 13.31 13.42
N SER A 236 -30.76 14.59 13.64
CA SER A 236 -29.49 15.16 13.17
C SER A 236 -28.33 14.71 14.05
N HIS A 237 -28.51 14.74 15.36
CA HIS A 237 -27.60 14.23 16.38
C HIS A 237 -28.34 13.21 17.24
N ILE A 238 -27.71 12.08 17.51
CA ILE A 238 -28.23 11.04 18.41
C ILE A 238 -27.18 10.79 19.47
N ASP A 239 -27.54 10.96 20.74
CA ASP A 239 -26.70 10.69 21.91
C ASP A 239 -27.38 9.64 22.81
N ILE A 240 -26.68 8.52 23.07
CA ILE A 240 -27.18 7.43 23.92
C ILE A 240 -26.16 7.15 25.02
N ASP A 241 -26.49 7.49 26.27
CA ASP A 241 -25.79 7.03 27.46
C ASP A 241 -26.57 5.86 28.07
N THR A 242 -25.98 4.66 28.10
CA THR A 242 -26.68 3.45 28.56
C THR A 242 -25.79 2.51 29.37
N GLY A 243 -26.38 1.66 30.21
CA GLY A 243 -25.67 0.55 30.85
C GLY A 243 -25.24 -0.50 29.82
N GLU A 244 -26.16 -0.91 28.95
CA GLU A 244 -25.90 -1.79 27.79
C GLU A 244 -26.74 -1.35 26.59
N LEU A 245 -26.27 -1.60 25.35
CA LEU A 245 -27.04 -1.40 24.13
C LEU A 245 -27.09 -2.69 23.32
N LEU A 246 -28.29 -3.25 23.13
CA LEU A 246 -28.52 -4.42 22.31
C LEU A 246 -29.41 -4.05 21.12
N MET A 247 -28.82 -4.08 19.93
CA MET A 247 -29.51 -3.87 18.66
C MET A 247 -29.71 -5.19 17.92
N ASP A 248 -30.95 -5.47 17.55
CA ASP A 248 -31.38 -6.67 16.83
C ASP A 248 -32.36 -6.24 15.73
N ASN A 249 -31.95 -6.34 14.45
CA ASN A 249 -32.72 -5.84 13.31
C ASN A 249 -33.26 -4.42 13.55
N SER A 250 -32.39 -3.48 13.88
CA SER A 250 -32.78 -2.12 14.24
C SER A 250 -31.87 -1.06 13.61
N ARG A 251 -32.33 0.19 13.59
CA ARG A 251 -31.68 1.28 12.86
C ARG A 251 -31.48 2.52 13.72
N VAL A 252 -30.27 3.08 13.67
CA VAL A 252 -29.92 4.39 14.23
C VAL A 252 -29.38 5.25 13.09
N GLU A 253 -30.07 6.33 12.76
CA GLU A 253 -29.78 7.21 11.63
C GLU A 253 -29.58 8.65 12.11
N GLY A 254 -28.33 9.04 12.35
CA GLY A 254 -27.96 10.38 12.77
C GLY A 254 -27.42 11.17 11.58
N GLY A 255 -28.06 12.27 11.17
CA GLY A 255 -27.63 13.06 10.02
C GLY A 255 -26.15 13.46 10.11
N HIS A 256 -25.78 14.18 11.17
CA HIS A 256 -24.42 14.68 11.38
C HIS A 256 -23.62 13.84 12.37
N SER A 257 -24.25 13.31 13.43
CA SER A 257 -23.53 12.47 14.37
C SER A 257 -24.37 11.43 15.10
N ILE A 258 -23.72 10.34 15.48
CA ILE A 258 -24.18 9.33 16.43
C ILE A 258 -23.11 9.21 17.52
N GLY A 259 -23.46 9.52 18.76
CA GLY A 259 -22.66 9.31 19.97
C GLY A 259 -23.29 8.25 20.85
N ILE A 260 -22.57 7.18 21.17
CA ILE A 260 -23.06 6.12 22.07
C ILE A 260 -22.00 5.82 23.11
N ASN A 261 -22.40 5.84 24.38
CA ASN A 261 -21.57 5.49 25.52
C ASN A 261 -22.29 4.42 26.34
N SER A 262 -21.82 3.18 26.19
CA SER A 262 -22.31 2.00 26.91
C SER A 262 -21.35 1.66 28.06
N ALA A 263 -21.86 1.55 29.29
CA ALA A 263 -21.01 1.11 30.41
C ALA A 263 -20.57 -0.36 30.28
N GLY A 264 -21.35 -1.18 29.57
CA GLY A 264 -21.17 -2.61 29.37
C GLY A 264 -21.04 -2.97 27.90
N LEU A 265 -21.88 -3.88 27.41
CA LEU A 265 -21.88 -4.36 26.03
C LEU A 265 -22.57 -3.35 25.09
N LEU A 266 -21.98 -3.15 23.92
CA LEU A 266 -22.65 -2.61 22.73
C LEU A 266 -22.69 -3.71 21.68
N SER A 267 -23.87 -4.19 21.34
CA SER A 267 -24.08 -5.29 20.39
C SER A 267 -24.98 -4.87 19.23
N MET A 268 -24.59 -5.23 18.01
CA MET A 268 -25.40 -5.14 16.79
C MET A 268 -25.53 -6.51 16.14
N ASP A 269 -26.76 -6.92 15.86
CA ASP A 269 -27.10 -8.23 15.31
C ASP A 269 -28.23 -8.15 14.26
N ASN A 270 -28.38 -9.20 13.45
CA ASN A 270 -29.46 -9.41 12.49
C ASN A 270 -29.77 -8.20 11.59
N GLU A 271 -28.82 -7.79 10.75
CA GLU A 271 -28.95 -6.70 9.77
C GLU A 271 -29.18 -5.32 10.41
N SER A 272 -28.68 -5.12 11.63
CA SER A 272 -28.74 -3.82 12.30
C SER A 272 -27.88 -2.76 11.60
N LEU A 273 -28.32 -1.50 11.64
CA LEU A 273 -27.67 -0.39 10.92
C LEU A 273 -27.44 0.81 11.85
N MET A 274 -26.20 1.32 11.88
CA MET A 274 -25.89 2.66 12.35
C MET A 274 -25.36 3.50 11.18
N ARG A 275 -25.99 4.63 10.88
CA ARG A 275 -25.66 5.45 9.72
C ARG A 275 -25.61 6.93 10.05
N SER A 276 -24.47 7.55 9.76
CA SER A 276 -24.27 8.99 9.73
C SER A 276 -23.49 9.39 8.48
N ASP A 277 -24.20 9.56 7.37
CA ASP A 277 -23.62 9.72 6.03
C ASP A 277 -23.83 11.11 5.41
N TYR A 278 -24.12 12.14 6.23
CA TYR A 278 -24.18 13.52 5.73
C TYR A 278 -22.84 13.92 5.15
N VAL A 279 -22.80 14.26 3.87
CA VAL A 279 -21.60 14.50 3.07
C VAL A 279 -20.55 15.30 3.85
N GLU A 280 -19.34 14.74 3.95
CA GLU A 280 -18.16 15.29 4.65
C GLU A 280 -18.25 15.47 6.18
N GLN A 281 -19.41 15.33 6.84
CA GLN A 281 -19.55 15.67 8.27
C GLN A 281 -20.11 14.55 9.16
N GLY A 282 -20.68 13.51 8.57
CA GLY A 282 -21.32 12.41 9.30
C GLY A 282 -20.33 11.60 10.12
N ALA A 283 -20.53 11.54 11.43
CA ALA A 283 -19.60 10.94 12.38
C ALA A 283 -20.29 9.93 13.30
N ILE A 284 -19.63 8.80 13.55
CA ILE A 284 -20.07 7.81 14.54
C ILE A 284 -18.97 7.69 15.60
N SER A 285 -19.32 7.87 16.88
CA SER A 285 -18.41 7.68 18.02
C SER A 285 -19.06 6.75 19.05
N LEU A 286 -18.44 5.60 19.28
CA LEU A 286 -18.95 4.53 20.13
C LEU A 286 -17.93 4.22 21.24
N ALA A 287 -18.38 4.22 22.49
CA ALA A 287 -17.60 3.77 23.64
C ALA A 287 -18.32 2.64 24.38
N SER A 288 -17.63 1.55 24.69
CA SER A 288 -18.17 0.41 25.42
C SER A 288 -17.13 -0.35 26.25
N SER A 289 -17.58 -1.26 27.13
CA SER A 289 -16.68 -2.26 27.71
C SER A 289 -16.33 -3.35 26.68
N ASP A 290 -17.35 -3.87 26.00
CA ASP A 290 -17.22 -4.83 24.89
C ASP A 290 -18.02 -4.34 23.68
N PHE A 291 -17.49 -4.55 22.48
CA PHE A 291 -18.11 -4.17 21.22
C PHE A 291 -18.30 -5.42 20.35
N LEU A 292 -19.55 -5.69 19.96
CA LEU A 292 -19.92 -6.86 19.16
C LEU A 292 -20.75 -6.43 17.96
N VAL A 293 -20.32 -6.78 16.75
CA VAL A 293 -21.08 -6.58 15.51
C VAL A 293 -21.13 -7.89 14.75
N ARG A 294 -22.33 -8.35 14.42
CA ARG A 294 -22.56 -9.61 13.71
C ARG A 294 -23.88 -9.63 12.94
N GLY A 295 -24.14 -10.74 12.25
CA GLY A 295 -25.37 -10.98 11.51
C GLY A 295 -25.58 -10.00 10.36
N ASN A 296 -24.56 -9.75 9.53
CA ASN A 296 -24.61 -8.84 8.38
C ASN A 296 -24.95 -7.38 8.76
N SER A 297 -24.54 -6.96 9.96
CA SER A 297 -24.81 -5.60 10.46
C SER A 297 -23.85 -4.58 9.85
N ARG A 298 -24.24 -3.29 9.84
CA ARG A 298 -23.49 -2.24 9.14
C ARG A 298 -23.33 -0.96 9.96
N LEU A 299 -22.12 -0.42 9.97
CA LEU A 299 -21.81 0.95 10.38
C LEU A 299 -21.40 1.77 9.16
N SER A 300 -21.91 2.99 9.02
CA SER A 300 -21.57 3.87 7.89
C SER A 300 -21.46 5.33 8.31
N GLY A 301 -20.25 5.88 8.24
CA GLY A 301 -19.94 7.27 8.56
C GLY A 301 -19.34 7.98 7.34
N SER A 302 -19.76 9.20 6.98
CA SER A 302 -19.14 9.89 5.82
C SER A 302 -17.78 10.52 6.15
N SER A 303 -17.58 10.95 7.39
CA SER A 303 -16.34 11.55 7.90
C SER A 303 -15.55 10.57 8.77
N LYS A 304 -16.16 9.96 9.77
CA LYS A 304 -15.46 9.05 10.68
C LYS A 304 -16.34 8.02 11.37
N ILE A 305 -15.72 6.90 11.72
CA ILE A 305 -16.24 5.90 12.66
C ILE A 305 -15.16 5.66 13.72
N GLU A 306 -15.45 5.98 14.97
CA GLU A 306 -14.55 5.78 16.11
C GLU A 306 -15.19 4.79 17.09
N VAL A 307 -14.49 3.72 17.43
CA VAL A 307 -14.92 2.68 18.36
C VAL A 307 -13.87 2.53 19.45
N GLU A 308 -14.26 2.73 20.71
CA GLU A 308 -13.43 2.52 21.90
C GLU A 308 -14.06 1.41 22.77
N ALA A 309 -13.49 0.21 22.73
CA ALA A 309 -13.89 -0.91 23.57
C ALA A 309 -12.83 -1.16 24.65
N LYS A 310 -13.18 -1.18 25.93
CA LYS A 310 -12.16 -1.38 26.98
C LYS A 310 -11.50 -2.76 26.94
N ASN A 311 -12.28 -3.79 26.61
CA ASN A 311 -11.83 -5.17 26.65
C ASN A 311 -11.71 -5.74 25.23
N LYS A 312 -12.84 -5.97 24.55
CA LYS A 312 -12.84 -6.68 23.26
C LYS A 312 -13.70 -6.00 22.21
N ALA A 313 -13.16 -5.92 21.00
CA ALA A 313 -13.94 -5.64 19.78
C ALA A 313 -14.01 -6.92 18.94
N LEU A 314 -15.23 -7.45 18.73
CA LEU A 314 -15.51 -8.60 17.88
C LEU A 314 -16.44 -8.18 16.75
N ILE A 315 -15.97 -8.27 15.51
CA ILE A 315 -16.74 -7.94 14.31
C ILE A 315 -16.73 -9.17 13.42
N GLN A 316 -17.91 -9.69 13.06
CA GLN A 316 -18.01 -10.96 12.35
C GLN A 316 -19.24 -11.07 11.44
N ASP A 317 -19.41 -12.24 10.81
CA ASP A 317 -20.62 -12.66 10.09
C ASP A 317 -21.02 -11.67 8.97
N GLU A 318 -20.15 -11.46 7.98
CA GLU A 318 -20.35 -10.60 6.79
C GLU A 318 -20.77 -9.15 7.11
N SER A 319 -20.46 -8.68 8.32
CA SER A 319 -20.72 -7.30 8.76
C SER A 319 -19.79 -6.31 8.04
N SER A 320 -20.20 -5.04 7.98
CA SER A 320 -19.45 -4.02 7.25
C SER A 320 -19.29 -2.70 7.99
N LEU A 321 -18.10 -2.11 7.88
CA LEU A 321 -17.80 -0.77 8.36
C LEU A 321 -17.33 0.06 7.17
N VAL A 322 -18.04 1.15 6.87
CA VAL A 322 -17.84 1.94 5.66
C VAL A 322 -17.62 3.40 5.99
N VAL A 323 -16.54 3.98 5.48
CA VAL A 323 -16.27 5.43 5.58
C VAL A 323 -16.39 6.13 4.23
N GLY A 324 -16.85 7.38 4.20
CA GLY A 324 -17.04 8.16 2.97
C GLY A 324 -18.49 8.14 2.45
N TRP A 325 -18.72 8.69 1.24
CA TRP A 325 -20.06 8.84 0.67
C TRP A 325 -20.07 8.59 -0.84
N GLU A 326 -21.22 8.17 -1.36
CA GLU A 326 -21.37 7.86 -2.78
C GLU A 326 -21.30 9.13 -3.64
N GLY A 327 -20.46 9.14 -4.69
CA GLY A 327 -20.31 10.29 -5.59
C GLY A 327 -19.31 11.36 -5.14
N ALA A 328 -18.40 11.05 -4.21
CA ALA A 328 -17.28 11.94 -3.87
C ALA A 328 -16.51 12.37 -5.14
N PRO A 329 -16.28 13.69 -5.34
CA PRO A 329 -15.63 14.19 -6.54
C PRO A 329 -14.21 13.61 -6.69
N VAL A 330 -13.92 13.15 -7.90
CA VAL A 330 -12.61 12.66 -8.34
C VAL A 330 -11.80 13.87 -8.79
N ILE A 331 -10.76 14.23 -8.04
CA ILE A 331 -9.82 15.28 -8.42
C ILE A 331 -8.46 14.61 -8.58
N SER A 332 -8.11 14.29 -9.82
CA SER A 332 -6.85 13.63 -10.14
C SER A 332 -5.68 14.51 -9.70
N ASP A 333 -4.81 13.96 -8.86
CA ASP A 333 -3.55 14.61 -8.49
C ASP A 333 -2.50 14.34 -9.56
N GLU A 334 -2.26 15.32 -10.44
CA GLU A 334 -1.29 15.22 -11.54
C GLU A 334 0.16 15.52 -11.12
N ARG A 335 0.43 15.65 -9.81
CA ARG A 335 1.77 15.96 -9.30
C ARG A 335 2.71 14.75 -9.37
N PHE A 336 4.00 14.99 -9.52
CA PHE A 336 5.03 13.97 -9.50
C PHE A 336 5.19 13.39 -8.09
N LEU A 337 5.19 12.06 -8.01
CA LEU A 337 5.20 11.29 -6.77
C LEU A 337 6.64 10.97 -6.34
N PHE A 338 6.95 11.29 -5.09
CA PHE A 338 8.22 10.96 -4.44
C PHE A 338 7.96 10.21 -3.14
N PHE A 339 8.66 9.10 -2.93
CA PHE A 339 8.67 8.33 -1.70
C PHE A 339 9.88 8.75 -0.87
N TRP A 340 9.62 9.19 0.36
CA TRP A 340 10.65 9.50 1.34
C TRP A 340 10.58 8.53 2.51
N ASP A 341 11.69 7.88 2.80
CA ASP A 341 11.84 7.05 3.99
C ASP A 341 12.31 7.91 5.16
N SER A 342 11.41 8.17 6.10
CA SER A 342 11.70 9.00 7.28
C SER A 342 12.74 8.41 8.24
N GLU A 343 13.03 7.11 8.16
CA GLU A 343 14.05 6.47 9.00
C GLU A 343 15.44 6.55 8.39
N THR A 344 15.56 6.27 7.09
CA THR A 344 16.86 6.27 6.39
C THR A 344 17.21 7.63 5.76
N GLY A 345 16.20 8.49 5.58
CA GLY A 345 16.28 9.76 4.88
C GLY A 345 16.33 9.64 3.35
N GLU A 346 16.21 8.43 2.80
CA GLU A 346 16.33 8.18 1.37
C GLU A 346 15.10 8.66 0.61
N VAL A 347 15.31 9.08 -0.64
CA VAL A 347 14.24 9.57 -1.52
C VAL A 347 14.28 8.85 -2.84
N ILE A 348 13.13 8.33 -3.25
CA ILE A 348 12.90 7.60 -4.49
C ILE A 348 11.76 8.28 -5.25
N ASP A 349 11.90 8.50 -6.55
CA ASP A 349 10.77 8.98 -7.36
C ASP A 349 9.87 7.84 -7.86
N GLY A 350 8.69 8.19 -8.38
CA GLY A 350 7.74 7.23 -8.96
C GLY A 350 8.23 6.48 -10.20
N ASN A 351 9.37 6.88 -10.80
CA ASN A 351 10.00 6.18 -11.93
C ASN A 351 11.13 5.24 -11.47
N GLY A 352 11.44 5.25 -10.19
CA GLY A 352 12.45 4.42 -9.58
C GLY A 352 13.87 4.98 -9.63
N GLU A 353 14.04 6.30 -9.59
CA GLU A 353 15.36 6.92 -9.34
C GLU A 353 15.57 7.16 -7.83
N LEU A 354 16.65 6.59 -7.26
CA LEU A 354 17.11 6.86 -5.89
C LEU A 354 18.09 8.04 -5.86
N TYR A 355 17.74 9.09 -5.15
CA TYR A 355 18.55 10.29 -5.05
C TYR A 355 19.70 10.14 -4.04
N PRO A 356 20.84 10.80 -4.27
CA PRO A 356 22.06 10.54 -3.49
C PRO A 356 22.02 11.20 -2.11
N ASP A 357 21.26 12.29 -1.99
CA ASP A 357 21.13 13.07 -0.77
C ASP A 357 20.09 12.44 0.15
N LYS A 358 20.45 12.36 1.44
CA LYS A 358 19.56 11.90 2.51
C LYS A 358 19.00 13.10 3.27
N PHE A 359 17.70 13.09 3.50
CA PHE A 359 16.97 14.18 4.14
C PHE A 359 16.42 13.74 5.49
N LYS A 360 16.66 14.57 6.51
CA LYS A 360 16.11 14.35 7.86
C LYS A 360 14.64 14.74 7.99
N GLU A 361 14.16 15.58 7.07
CA GLU A 361 12.80 16.14 7.10
C GLU A 361 12.22 16.10 5.68
N SER A 362 10.95 15.69 5.55
CA SER A 362 10.23 15.66 4.26
C SER A 362 10.13 17.04 3.60
N SER A 363 10.05 18.10 4.40
CA SER A 363 9.95 19.50 3.97
C SER A 363 11.14 19.93 3.10
N LEU A 364 12.28 19.26 3.19
CA LEU A 364 13.49 19.56 2.42
C LEU A 364 13.51 18.86 1.06
N VAL A 365 12.67 17.85 0.86
CA VAL A 365 12.66 17.02 -0.35
C VAL A 365 12.05 17.77 -1.53
N ALA A 366 10.85 18.35 -1.37
CA ALA A 366 10.18 19.05 -2.48
C ALA A 366 10.97 20.27 -3.00
N PRO A 367 11.58 21.14 -2.15
CA PRO A 367 12.46 22.22 -2.61
C PRO A 367 13.70 21.71 -3.36
N TYR A 368 14.28 20.59 -2.90
CA TYR A 368 15.43 19.98 -3.55
C TYR A 368 15.05 19.46 -4.95
N MET A 369 13.91 18.78 -5.09
CA MET A 369 13.41 18.29 -6.38
C MET A 369 13.02 19.43 -7.32
N ALA A 370 12.38 20.49 -6.81
CA ALA A 370 12.08 21.69 -7.58
C ALA A 370 13.34 22.33 -8.19
N ASN A 371 14.45 22.32 -7.43
CA ASN A 371 15.73 22.80 -7.92
C ASN A 371 16.36 21.85 -8.98
N ILE A 372 16.25 20.53 -8.82
CA ILE A 372 16.75 19.57 -9.82
C ILE A 372 15.98 19.70 -11.14
N TYR A 373 14.65 19.67 -11.07
CA TYR A 373 13.78 19.64 -12.26
C TYR A 373 13.48 21.03 -12.84
N GLN A 374 13.87 22.11 -12.15
CA GLN A 374 13.60 23.49 -12.56
C GLN A 374 12.10 23.78 -12.74
N VAL A 375 11.26 23.24 -11.84
CA VAL A 375 9.80 23.42 -11.82
C VAL A 375 9.32 23.82 -10.42
N PRO A 376 8.12 24.40 -10.25
CA PRO A 376 7.61 24.80 -8.95
C PRO A 376 7.42 23.63 -7.97
N GLU A 377 7.66 23.87 -6.67
CA GLU A 377 7.45 22.89 -5.59
C GLU A 377 6.02 22.29 -5.59
N SER A 378 5.03 23.09 -6.02
CA SER A 378 3.63 22.67 -6.11
C SER A 378 3.37 21.54 -7.12
N MET A 379 4.35 21.18 -7.95
CA MET A 379 4.26 20.05 -8.88
C MET A 379 4.66 18.71 -8.25
N PHE A 380 5.07 18.68 -6.97
CA PHE A 380 5.55 17.48 -6.30
C PHE A 380 4.66 17.07 -5.12
N VAL A 381 4.58 15.76 -4.89
CA VAL A 381 4.07 15.18 -3.64
C VAL A 381 5.13 14.29 -3.05
N VAL A 382 5.42 14.50 -1.77
CA VAL A 382 6.37 13.69 -1.01
C VAL A 382 5.57 12.84 -0.01
N PHE A 383 5.56 11.53 -0.23
CA PHE A 383 4.93 10.55 0.63
C PHE A 383 5.96 10.02 1.63
N ASN A 384 5.72 10.27 2.92
CA ASN A 384 6.45 9.57 3.97
C ASN A 384 5.94 8.14 4.04
N ILE A 385 6.77 7.17 3.67
CA ILE A 385 6.33 5.77 3.57
C ILE A 385 5.94 5.21 4.94
N ASN A 386 6.59 5.65 6.02
CA ASN A 386 6.35 5.11 7.38
C ASN A 386 5.14 5.75 8.07
N GLN A 387 4.65 6.87 7.55
CA GLN A 387 3.44 7.55 8.02
C GLN A 387 2.91 8.46 6.89
N PRO A 388 2.19 7.91 5.89
CA PRO A 388 1.75 8.66 4.72
C PRO A 388 0.80 9.80 5.06
N PHE A 389 -0.12 9.57 5.99
CA PHE A 389 -1.11 10.55 6.43
C PHE A 389 -1.23 10.61 7.95
N ASP A 390 -1.60 11.80 8.46
CA ASP A 390 -2.22 11.90 9.78
C ASP A 390 -3.68 11.45 9.64
N TYR A 391 -4.01 10.24 10.08
CA TYR A 391 -5.33 9.64 9.89
C TYR A 391 -6.47 10.50 10.45
N LYS A 392 -6.21 11.34 11.46
CA LYS A 392 -7.22 12.22 12.08
C LYS A 392 -7.65 13.37 11.18
N THR A 393 -6.84 13.68 10.16
CA THR A 393 -7.09 14.79 9.22
C THR A 393 -7.85 14.37 7.97
N ILE A 394 -8.06 13.07 7.78
CA ILE A 394 -8.75 12.46 6.64
C ILE A 394 -9.91 11.58 7.12
N PRO A 395 -10.87 11.22 6.25
CA PRO A 395 -11.92 10.31 6.66
C PRO A 395 -11.37 8.95 7.10
N HIS A 396 -11.85 8.43 8.22
CA HIS A 396 -11.26 7.22 8.81
C HIS A 396 -12.21 6.33 9.59
N ILE A 397 -11.80 5.08 9.74
CA ILE A 397 -12.32 4.12 10.73
C ILE A 397 -11.23 3.90 11.77
N HIS A 398 -11.53 4.12 13.04
CA HIS A 398 -10.62 3.86 14.15
C HIS A 398 -11.28 2.92 15.16
N ILE A 399 -10.64 1.79 15.44
CA ILE A 399 -11.05 0.83 16.47
C ILE A 399 -9.94 0.75 17.50
N SER A 400 -10.26 0.94 18.77
CA SER A 400 -9.37 0.75 19.90
C SER A 400 -9.93 -0.30 20.85
N ALA A 401 -9.14 -1.33 21.17
CA ALA A 401 -9.52 -2.39 22.10
C ALA A 401 -8.34 -2.94 22.92
N ASN A 402 -8.58 -3.81 23.91
CA ASN A 402 -7.50 -4.64 24.46
C ASN A 402 -7.26 -5.87 23.55
N GLU A 403 -8.31 -6.43 22.94
CA GLU A 403 -8.25 -7.46 21.89
C GLU A 403 -9.21 -7.10 20.75
N ALA A 404 -8.76 -7.20 19.50
CA ALA A 404 -9.59 -7.00 18.31
C ALA A 404 -9.63 -8.28 17.45
N VAL A 405 -10.84 -8.78 17.18
CA VAL A 405 -11.08 -9.98 16.36
C VAL A 405 -12.04 -9.63 15.23
N VAL A 406 -11.63 -9.93 14.01
CA VAL A 406 -12.34 -9.63 12.77
C VAL A 406 -12.43 -10.91 11.93
N GLU A 407 -13.64 -11.37 11.65
CA GLU A 407 -13.87 -12.61 10.89
C GLU A 407 -14.97 -12.44 9.84
N ASP A 408 -14.66 -12.65 8.56
CA ASP A 408 -15.61 -12.43 7.46
C ASP A 408 -16.20 -11.00 7.45
N VAL A 409 -15.37 -9.96 7.55
CA VAL A 409 -15.82 -8.55 7.62
C VAL A 409 -15.38 -7.73 6.42
N VAL A 410 -16.20 -6.78 5.99
CA VAL A 410 -15.83 -5.81 4.94
C VAL A 410 -15.57 -4.43 5.54
N PHE A 411 -14.31 -3.99 5.50
CA PHE A 411 -13.95 -2.58 5.63
C PHE A 411 -13.90 -1.94 4.24
N ASP A 412 -14.64 -0.86 4.02
CA ASP A 412 -14.69 -0.19 2.71
C ASP A 412 -14.54 1.33 2.86
N SER A 413 -13.80 1.92 1.93
CA SER A 413 -13.73 3.36 1.76
C SER A 413 -14.44 3.81 0.49
N ARG A 414 -15.26 4.85 0.64
CA ARG A 414 -16.06 5.49 -0.42
C ARG A 414 -15.73 6.96 -0.56
N THR A 415 -14.50 7.36 -0.30
CA THR A 415 -14.07 8.77 -0.38
C THR A 415 -13.70 9.24 -1.79
N GLY A 416 -13.88 8.39 -2.81
CA GLY A 416 -13.44 8.66 -4.18
C GLY A 416 -11.91 8.58 -4.27
N GLU A 417 -11.27 9.61 -4.81
CA GLU A 417 -9.81 9.75 -4.82
C GLU A 417 -9.25 10.43 -3.55
N ASN A 418 -10.11 10.92 -2.66
CA ASN A 418 -9.63 11.50 -1.40
C ASN A 418 -9.02 10.41 -0.51
N PRO A 419 -7.87 10.67 0.15
CA PRO A 419 -7.26 9.71 1.04
C PRO A 419 -8.18 9.38 2.20
N SER A 420 -8.13 8.13 2.64
CA SER A 420 -8.90 7.62 3.78
C SER A 420 -8.08 6.59 4.55
N ALA A 421 -8.39 6.41 5.83
CA ALA A 421 -7.64 5.52 6.71
C ALA A 421 -8.49 4.47 7.45
N LEU A 422 -7.92 3.29 7.64
CA LEU A 422 -8.37 2.30 8.61
C LEU A 422 -7.29 2.18 9.70
N ARG A 423 -7.66 2.31 10.97
CA ARG A 423 -6.75 2.14 12.10
C ARG A 423 -7.35 1.19 13.12
N ILE A 424 -6.59 0.18 13.52
CA ILE A 424 -6.94 -0.72 14.62
C ILE A 424 -5.79 -0.69 15.63
N ASP A 425 -6.06 -0.20 16.83
CA ASP A 425 -5.14 -0.21 17.96
C ASP A 425 -5.62 -1.25 18.99
N SER A 426 -4.75 -2.19 19.32
CA SER A 426 -4.96 -3.18 20.35
C SER A 426 -3.79 -3.17 21.34
N VAL A 427 -4.01 -3.58 22.58
CA VAL A 427 -2.90 -3.77 23.53
C VAL A 427 -2.33 -5.18 23.40
N ASP A 428 -3.20 -6.20 23.30
CA ASP A 428 -2.82 -7.61 23.25
C ASP A 428 -2.72 -8.09 21.79
N ALA A 429 -3.87 -8.31 21.14
CA ALA A 429 -3.88 -8.92 19.82
C ALA A 429 -4.85 -8.26 18.84
N ILE A 430 -4.47 -8.28 17.56
CA ILE A 430 -5.34 -8.06 16.40
C ILE A 430 -5.34 -9.34 15.59
N ARG A 431 -6.53 -9.91 15.34
CA ARG A 431 -6.71 -11.12 14.53
C ARG A 431 -7.71 -10.89 13.42
N LEU A 432 -7.26 -11.02 12.18
CA LEU A 432 -8.11 -10.97 10.98
C LEU A 432 -8.15 -12.37 10.35
N SER A 433 -9.35 -12.88 10.09
CA SER A 433 -9.57 -14.20 9.50
C SER A 433 -10.79 -14.27 8.60
N GLY A 434 -11.02 -15.44 8.00
CA GLY A 434 -12.11 -15.66 7.06
C GLY A 434 -11.89 -14.89 5.75
N SER A 435 -12.98 -14.57 5.07
CA SER A 435 -13.02 -13.78 3.84
C SER A 435 -13.10 -12.28 4.14
N SER A 436 -12.35 -11.82 5.15
CA SER A 436 -12.34 -10.41 5.53
C SER A 436 -11.62 -9.58 4.46
N GLU A 437 -12.21 -8.44 4.10
CA GLU A 437 -11.74 -7.58 3.00
C GLU A 437 -11.52 -6.15 3.49
N ILE A 438 -10.35 -5.59 3.18
CA ILE A 438 -10.02 -4.18 3.45
C ILE A 438 -9.86 -3.46 2.12
N ASN A 439 -10.80 -2.56 1.79
CA ASN A 439 -10.93 -2.01 0.45
C ASN A 439 -10.72 -0.49 0.40
N ARG A 440 -9.93 -0.04 -0.58
CA ARG A 440 -9.80 1.35 -1.07
C ARG A 440 -9.24 2.34 -0.06
N PHE A 441 -8.66 1.86 1.04
CA PHE A 441 -7.96 2.73 1.98
C PHE A 441 -6.62 3.19 1.40
N ALA A 442 -6.33 4.48 1.55
CA ALA A 442 -5.01 5.02 1.26
C ALA A 442 -3.99 4.60 2.35
N GLN A 443 -4.48 4.37 3.58
CA GLN A 443 -3.68 3.88 4.69
C GLN A 443 -4.48 2.89 5.54
N ALA A 444 -3.88 1.74 5.86
CA ALA A 444 -4.35 0.83 6.91
C ALA A 444 -3.24 0.70 7.97
N GLU A 445 -3.56 0.87 9.26
CA GLU A 445 -2.58 0.83 10.36
C GLU A 445 -3.06 -0.11 11.47
N PHE A 446 -2.27 -1.14 11.76
CA PHE A 446 -2.54 -2.12 12.83
C PHE A 446 -1.43 -2.08 13.87
N THR A 447 -1.79 -1.77 15.12
CA THR A 447 -0.84 -1.71 16.25
C THR A 447 -1.30 -2.63 17.37
N ALA A 448 -0.47 -3.60 17.77
CA ALA A 448 -0.75 -4.54 18.88
C ALA A 448 0.52 -5.15 19.47
N ASP A 449 0.44 -5.99 20.50
CA ASP A 449 1.55 -6.91 20.81
C ASP A 449 1.67 -7.99 19.73
N THR A 450 0.55 -8.62 19.36
CA THR A 450 0.46 -9.62 18.28
C THR A 450 -0.51 -9.18 17.17
N VAL A 451 -0.06 -9.23 15.91
CA VAL A 451 -0.92 -9.02 14.73
C VAL A 451 -0.92 -10.27 13.86
N GLU A 452 -2.07 -10.92 13.74
CA GLU A 452 -2.26 -12.09 12.88
C GLU A 452 -3.25 -11.75 11.77
N MET A 453 -2.77 -11.80 10.53
CA MET A 453 -3.63 -11.93 9.36
C MET A 453 -3.58 -13.40 8.95
N LEU A 454 -4.74 -14.05 8.89
CA LEU A 454 -4.88 -15.46 8.58
C LEU A 454 -5.41 -15.65 7.14
N LYS A 455 -5.53 -16.91 6.74
CA LYS A 455 -5.92 -17.28 5.38
C LYS A 455 -7.27 -16.66 5.00
N GLY A 456 -7.32 -16.12 3.78
CA GLY A 456 -8.55 -15.60 3.18
C GLY A 456 -8.71 -14.09 3.32
N VAL A 457 -7.92 -13.44 4.19
CA VAL A 457 -7.95 -11.98 4.33
C VAL A 457 -7.37 -11.32 3.09
N GLY A 458 -8.15 -10.42 2.50
CA GLY A 458 -7.77 -9.57 1.36
C GLY A 458 -7.48 -8.13 1.80
N TYR A 459 -6.37 -7.58 1.30
CA TYR A 459 -6.10 -6.15 1.36
C TYR A 459 -6.06 -5.60 -0.06
N HIS A 460 -6.97 -4.69 -0.38
CA HIS A 460 -7.09 -4.04 -1.67
C HIS A 460 -7.00 -2.54 -1.47
N SER A 461 -5.78 -2.01 -1.55
CA SER A 461 -5.51 -0.61 -1.30
C SER A 461 -6.20 0.34 -2.29
N ALA A 462 -6.20 1.64 -1.97
CA ALA A 462 -6.54 2.68 -2.94
C ALA A 462 -5.66 2.54 -4.20
N LYS A 463 -6.22 2.87 -5.36
CA LYS A 463 -5.55 2.79 -6.66
C LYS A 463 -5.43 4.17 -7.28
N ASP A 464 -4.35 4.41 -8.02
CA ASP A 464 -4.22 5.60 -8.85
C ASP A 464 -5.11 5.53 -10.12
N ALA A 465 -5.06 6.59 -10.93
CA ALA A 465 -5.80 6.68 -12.19
C ALA A 465 -5.41 5.59 -13.22
N GLN A 466 -4.25 4.95 -13.07
CA GLN A 466 -3.76 3.86 -13.91
C GLN A 466 -4.14 2.49 -13.34
N GLY A 467 -4.84 2.44 -12.20
CA GLY A 467 -5.25 1.22 -11.53
C GLY A 467 -4.13 0.55 -10.73
N VAL A 468 -3.04 1.27 -10.45
CA VAL A 468 -1.92 0.76 -9.65
C VAL A 468 -2.24 0.92 -8.17
N PRO A 469 -2.02 -0.11 -7.34
CA PRO A 469 -2.17 -0.02 -5.88
C PRO A 469 -1.19 0.98 -5.28
N THR A 470 -1.70 2.04 -4.63
CA THR A 470 -0.91 3.12 -4.02
C THR A 470 -1.03 3.20 -2.51
N GLY A 471 -2.05 2.59 -1.91
CA GLY A 471 -2.21 2.63 -0.46
C GLY A 471 -1.19 1.76 0.28
N VAL A 472 -1.05 2.05 1.57
CA VAL A 472 -0.04 1.44 2.44
C VAL A 472 -0.70 0.72 3.62
N LEU A 473 -0.31 -0.53 3.84
CA LEU A 473 -0.60 -1.30 5.05
C LEU A 473 0.61 -1.20 5.99
N ILE A 474 0.39 -0.64 7.17
CA ILE A 474 1.38 -0.45 8.23
C ILE A 474 1.02 -1.37 9.40
N ILE A 475 1.96 -2.23 9.80
CA ILE A 475 1.79 -3.13 10.94
C ILE A 475 2.89 -2.82 11.96
N ARG A 476 2.51 -2.70 13.24
CA ARG A 476 3.42 -2.46 14.36
C ARG A 476 3.09 -3.47 15.46
N SER A 477 3.99 -4.43 15.69
CA SER A 477 3.82 -5.48 16.69
C SER A 477 4.89 -5.46 17.78
N GLY A 478 4.51 -5.69 19.03
CA GLY A 478 5.43 -5.85 20.16
C GLY A 478 6.09 -7.24 20.25
N SER A 479 5.46 -8.29 19.71
CA SER A 479 5.98 -9.67 19.80
C SER A 479 5.92 -10.48 18.51
N LEU A 480 4.85 -10.33 17.72
CA LEU A 480 4.68 -11.12 16.49
C LEU A 480 3.84 -10.38 15.44
N THR A 481 4.34 -10.31 14.22
CA THR A 481 3.52 -10.10 13.02
C THR A 481 3.46 -11.40 12.22
N ASP A 482 2.27 -11.88 11.93
CA ASP A 482 2.06 -13.14 11.23
C ASP A 482 1.08 -13.01 10.06
N LEU A 483 1.60 -13.21 8.85
CA LEU A 483 0.90 -13.06 7.58
C LEU A 483 0.81 -14.43 6.87
N ARG A 484 -0.26 -15.20 7.12
CA ARG A 484 -0.45 -16.55 6.56
C ARG A 484 -1.55 -16.68 5.49
N GLY A 485 -1.18 -16.75 4.22
CA GLY A 485 -2.12 -17.08 3.14
C GLY A 485 -3.03 -15.93 2.70
N GLN A 486 -2.53 -14.69 2.76
CA GLN A 486 -3.24 -13.51 2.24
C GLN A 486 -2.85 -13.18 0.81
N SER A 487 -3.69 -12.34 0.18
CA SER A 487 -3.31 -11.52 -0.96
C SER A 487 -3.35 -10.05 -0.55
N LEU A 488 -2.19 -9.38 -0.60
CA LEU A 488 -2.03 -7.99 -0.23
C LEU A 488 -1.71 -7.15 -1.49
N ASP A 489 -2.72 -6.43 -1.99
CA ASP A 489 -2.68 -5.54 -3.16
C ASP A 489 -2.46 -4.09 -2.68
N GLY A 490 -1.22 -3.77 -2.32
CA GLY A 490 -0.76 -2.49 -1.81
C GLY A 490 0.64 -2.60 -1.17
N SER A 491 1.23 -1.46 -0.81
CA SER A 491 2.54 -1.45 -0.14
C SER A 491 2.40 -1.99 1.29
N VAL A 492 3.37 -2.78 1.75
CA VAL A 492 3.35 -3.40 3.10
C VAL A 492 4.59 -3.00 3.87
N ILE A 493 4.38 -2.41 5.04
CA ILE A 493 5.42 -1.97 5.95
C ILE A 493 5.12 -2.56 7.32
N ALA A 494 5.89 -3.56 7.74
CA ALA A 494 5.70 -4.25 9.01
C ALA A 494 6.92 -4.08 9.91
N TYR A 495 6.68 -3.68 11.16
CA TYR A 495 7.66 -3.55 12.22
C TYR A 495 7.30 -4.48 13.37
N SER A 496 8.26 -5.26 13.85
CA SER A 496 8.10 -6.11 15.02
C SER A 496 9.29 -5.98 15.96
N ASP A 497 9.03 -5.74 17.25
CA ASP A 497 10.07 -5.77 18.29
C ASP A 497 10.58 -7.22 18.54
N ASN A 498 10.04 -8.21 17.83
CA ASN A 498 10.49 -9.59 17.81
C ASN A 498 10.26 -10.22 16.42
N ASP A 499 9.39 -11.22 16.25
CA ASP A 499 9.37 -12.02 15.00
C ASP A 499 8.40 -11.46 13.94
N ILE A 500 8.74 -11.69 12.67
CA ILE A 500 7.83 -11.52 11.52
C ILE A 500 7.79 -12.83 10.72
N GLN A 501 6.59 -13.34 10.47
CA GLN A 501 6.34 -14.52 9.65
C GLN A 501 5.46 -14.16 8.45
N VAL A 502 5.95 -14.44 7.24
CA VAL A 502 5.20 -14.28 5.99
C VAL A 502 5.17 -15.62 5.28
N THR A 503 4.02 -16.30 5.37
CA THR A 503 3.86 -17.63 4.81
C THR A 503 2.69 -17.72 3.86
N ASP A 504 2.88 -18.42 2.73
CA ASP A 504 1.83 -18.60 1.71
C ASP A 504 1.21 -17.29 1.16
N THR A 505 1.86 -16.14 1.37
CA THR A 505 1.29 -14.79 1.12
C THR A 505 1.85 -14.15 -0.15
N GLY A 506 0.97 -13.52 -0.93
CA GLY A 506 1.34 -12.67 -2.06
C GLY A 506 1.26 -11.19 -1.68
N ILE A 507 2.28 -10.41 -2.05
CA ILE A 507 2.31 -8.96 -1.86
C ILE A 507 2.65 -8.29 -3.19
N ASP A 508 1.80 -7.36 -3.64
CA ASP A 508 2.01 -6.52 -4.83
C ASP A 508 1.79 -5.06 -4.45
N GLY A 509 2.84 -4.24 -4.52
CA GLY A 509 2.76 -2.82 -4.15
C GLY A 509 3.88 -1.97 -4.71
N TYR A 510 4.02 -0.74 -4.20
CA TYR A 510 5.19 0.08 -4.49
C TYR A 510 6.37 -0.31 -3.60
N MET A 511 6.12 -0.57 -2.32
CA MET A 511 7.16 -0.85 -1.35
C MET A 511 6.80 -2.02 -0.44
N ILE A 512 7.80 -2.83 -0.14
CA ILE A 512 7.73 -3.89 0.86
C ILE A 512 8.88 -3.67 1.83
N LYS A 513 8.57 -3.42 3.09
CA LYS A 513 9.55 -3.33 4.18
C LYS A 513 9.09 -4.21 5.34
N LEU A 514 9.87 -5.25 5.63
CA LEU A 514 9.64 -6.13 6.78
C LEU A 514 10.83 -5.96 7.71
N ASP A 515 10.59 -5.47 8.92
CA ASP A 515 11.62 -5.09 9.88
C ASP A 515 11.37 -5.77 11.23
N ALA A 516 12.08 -6.88 11.47
CA ALA A 516 12.00 -7.67 12.69
C ALA A 516 13.25 -7.43 13.55
N GLU A 517 13.10 -7.10 14.83
CA GLU A 517 14.23 -7.18 15.78
C GLU A 517 14.63 -8.64 16.08
N GLY A 518 13.68 -9.58 15.96
CA GLY A 518 13.84 -11.03 16.06
C GLY A 518 13.97 -11.72 14.70
N ASP A 519 13.37 -12.89 14.53
CA ASP A 519 13.49 -13.68 13.29
C ASP A 519 12.51 -13.20 12.21
N LEU A 520 13.01 -13.05 10.99
CA LEU A 520 12.19 -12.84 9.79
C LEU A 520 12.13 -14.12 8.96
N THR A 521 10.94 -14.71 8.85
CA THR A 521 10.71 -15.90 8.02
C THR A 521 9.79 -15.57 6.84
N VAL A 522 10.26 -15.84 5.62
CA VAL A 522 9.46 -15.74 4.40
C VAL A 522 9.48 -17.08 3.67
N GLY A 523 8.36 -17.76 3.55
CA GLY A 523 8.34 -19.01 2.80
C GLY A 523 7.02 -19.74 2.70
N THR A 524 7.03 -20.92 2.10
CA THR A 524 5.82 -21.75 2.02
C THR A 524 5.43 -22.27 3.40
N GLY A 525 4.18 -22.03 3.80
CA GLY A 525 3.58 -22.51 5.03
C GLY A 525 2.78 -23.79 4.81
N GLU A 526 1.71 -23.95 5.60
CA GLU A 526 0.85 -25.14 5.56
C GLU A 526 -0.02 -25.23 4.29
N LEU A 527 -0.27 -24.10 3.60
CA LEU A 527 -1.10 -24.07 2.39
C LEU A 527 -0.34 -24.54 1.15
N GLY A 528 0.99 -24.61 1.22
CA GLY A 528 1.82 -25.08 0.11
C GLY A 528 1.96 -24.07 -1.03
N ILE A 529 1.61 -22.79 -0.79
CA ILE A 529 1.67 -21.71 -1.77
C ILE A 529 3.06 -21.07 -1.68
N SER A 530 3.74 -20.91 -2.81
CA SER A 530 5.00 -20.17 -2.83
C SER A 530 4.71 -18.67 -2.66
N PRO A 531 5.21 -18.00 -1.62
CA PRO A 531 5.04 -16.56 -1.49
C PRO A 531 5.66 -15.82 -2.68
N PHE A 532 5.04 -14.71 -3.07
CA PHE A 532 5.55 -13.84 -4.12
C PHE A 532 5.48 -12.39 -3.64
N LEU A 533 6.65 -11.78 -3.46
CA LEU A 533 6.79 -10.40 -3.03
C LEU A 533 7.20 -9.58 -4.25
N TRP A 534 6.32 -8.69 -4.72
CA TRP A 534 6.62 -7.80 -5.84
C TRP A 534 6.42 -6.34 -5.43
N ALA A 535 7.49 -5.55 -5.61
CA ALA A 535 7.48 -4.12 -5.40
C ALA A 535 7.89 -3.37 -6.67
N ARG A 536 7.16 -2.31 -7.02
CA ARG A 536 7.55 -1.39 -8.11
C ARG A 536 8.74 -0.52 -7.75
N ALA A 537 8.96 -0.25 -6.47
CA ALA A 537 10.11 0.50 -6.00
C ALA A 537 11.12 -0.41 -5.30
N ARG A 538 10.81 -0.90 -4.09
CA ARG A 538 11.82 -1.52 -3.22
C ARG A 538 11.27 -2.65 -2.38
N VAL A 539 12.10 -3.69 -2.19
CA VAL A 539 11.90 -4.73 -1.16
C VAL A 539 13.05 -4.69 -0.17
N ASN A 540 12.75 -4.42 1.11
CA ASN A 540 13.72 -4.48 2.20
C ASN A 540 13.25 -5.47 3.27
N LEU A 541 14.16 -6.36 3.66
CA LEU A 541 13.93 -7.41 4.64
C LEU A 541 15.01 -7.32 5.73
N TYR A 542 14.60 -7.11 6.97
CA TYR A 542 15.47 -7.04 8.14
C TYR A 542 15.04 -8.05 9.21
N GLY A 543 16.02 -8.67 9.85
CA GLY A 543 15.84 -9.62 10.95
C GLY A 543 17.14 -9.85 11.71
N ASP A 544 17.08 -10.48 12.88
CA ASP A 544 18.26 -11.08 13.49
C ASP A 544 18.73 -12.30 12.68
N ASN A 545 17.81 -13.23 12.47
CA ASN A 545 17.94 -14.31 11.50
C ASN A 545 16.90 -14.13 10.41
N VAL A 546 17.35 -14.08 9.15
CA VAL A 546 16.45 -14.01 7.99
C VAL A 546 16.44 -15.37 7.29
N HIS A 547 15.27 -16.01 7.25
CA HIS A 547 15.06 -17.27 6.56
C HIS A 547 14.11 -17.12 5.39
N ILE A 548 14.60 -17.33 4.17
CA ILE A 548 13.81 -17.27 2.94
C ILE A 548 13.79 -18.64 2.30
N LYS A 549 12.59 -19.15 1.97
CA LYS A 549 12.45 -20.49 1.39
C LYS A 549 11.26 -20.60 0.46
N ARG A 550 11.51 -21.06 -0.76
CA ARG A 550 10.47 -21.30 -1.78
C ARG A 550 9.69 -20.04 -2.15
N THR A 551 10.40 -18.93 -2.32
CA THR A 551 9.82 -17.59 -2.49
C THR A 551 10.29 -16.95 -3.79
N GLY A 552 9.42 -16.19 -4.44
CA GLY A 552 9.81 -15.20 -5.44
C GLY A 552 9.87 -13.81 -4.82
N ILE A 553 10.99 -13.12 -4.93
CA ILE A 553 11.17 -11.73 -4.51
C ILE A 553 11.53 -10.94 -5.76
N LYS A 554 10.76 -9.91 -6.06
CA LYS A 554 10.97 -9.10 -7.26
C LYS A 554 10.82 -7.62 -6.92
N SER A 555 11.77 -6.83 -7.39
CA SER A 555 11.72 -5.38 -7.32
C SER A 555 12.03 -4.78 -8.68
N SER A 556 11.34 -3.73 -9.09
CA SER A 556 11.73 -2.99 -10.29
C SER A 556 12.96 -2.09 -10.07
N MET A 557 13.32 -1.80 -8.81
CA MET A 557 14.56 -1.08 -8.47
C MET A 557 15.52 -1.98 -7.70
N ASP A 558 15.50 -1.97 -6.36
CA ASP A 558 16.45 -2.68 -5.51
C ASP A 558 15.80 -3.66 -4.53
N VAL A 559 16.63 -4.59 -4.04
CA VAL A 559 16.29 -5.58 -3.01
C VAL A 559 17.37 -5.57 -1.94
N GLY A 560 16.99 -5.32 -0.69
CA GLY A 560 17.85 -5.38 0.48
C GLY A 560 17.44 -6.50 1.43
N ILE A 561 18.40 -7.35 1.83
CA ILE A 561 18.20 -8.43 2.81
C ILE A 561 19.30 -8.34 3.87
N PHE A 562 18.91 -8.08 5.10
CA PHE A 562 19.83 -7.73 6.18
C PHE A 562 19.58 -8.58 7.42
N GLY A 563 20.64 -9.25 7.89
CA GLY A 563 20.62 -10.06 9.10
C GLY A 563 21.61 -9.52 10.13
N SER A 564 21.21 -9.28 11.38
CA SER A 564 22.19 -8.95 12.43
C SER A 564 23.04 -10.15 12.86
N ASN A 565 22.55 -11.37 12.67
CA ASN A 565 23.27 -12.61 12.94
C ASN A 565 23.45 -13.47 11.66
N LYS A 566 22.36 -13.83 10.98
CA LYS A 566 22.41 -14.84 9.91
C LYS A 566 21.36 -14.65 8.83
N ILE A 567 21.72 -14.95 7.58
CA ILE A 567 20.79 -15.08 6.45
C ILE A 567 20.89 -16.50 5.88
N LYS A 568 19.74 -17.16 5.69
CA LYS A 568 19.65 -18.47 5.03
C LYS A 568 18.56 -18.47 3.95
N ILE A 569 18.99 -18.64 2.70
CA ILE A 569 18.11 -18.71 1.54
C ILE A 569 18.12 -20.13 0.99
N ASP A 570 16.97 -20.78 0.99
CA ASP A 570 16.77 -22.17 0.54
C ASP A 570 15.92 -22.22 -0.74
N GLY A 571 16.38 -22.97 -1.74
CA GLY A 571 15.68 -23.08 -3.02
C GLY A 571 14.46 -24.02 -3.02
N PRO A 572 13.65 -23.97 -4.09
CA PRO A 572 13.72 -23.03 -5.23
C PRO A 572 13.29 -21.61 -4.84
N THR A 573 14.21 -20.64 -4.86
CA THR A 573 13.95 -19.24 -4.49
C THR A 573 14.57 -18.35 -5.54
N ARG A 574 13.82 -17.35 -6.03
CA ARG A 574 14.31 -16.39 -7.04
C ARG A 574 14.21 -14.97 -6.49
N ILE A 575 15.30 -14.24 -6.55
CA ILE A 575 15.40 -12.83 -6.14
C ILE A 575 15.80 -12.03 -7.37
N GLU A 576 14.97 -11.08 -7.78
CA GLU A 576 15.12 -10.33 -9.01
C GLU A 576 15.06 -8.83 -8.76
N ALA A 577 16.04 -8.08 -9.28
CA ALA A 577 16.02 -6.63 -9.39
C ALA A 577 16.00 -6.23 -10.87
N GLU A 578 14.86 -5.75 -11.38
CA GLU A 578 14.67 -5.56 -12.83
C GLU A 578 15.57 -4.46 -13.40
N ASN A 579 15.81 -3.38 -12.65
CA ASN A 579 16.57 -2.23 -13.14
C ASN A 579 17.28 -1.48 -12.01
N LEU A 580 18.47 -1.94 -11.64
CA LEU A 580 19.37 -1.26 -10.71
C LEU A 580 19.98 -0.02 -11.39
N LEU A 581 19.32 1.13 -11.26
CA LEU A 581 19.77 2.43 -11.74
C LEU A 581 20.74 3.12 -10.77
N GLY A 582 21.84 3.67 -11.29
CA GLY A 582 22.72 4.55 -10.50
C GLY A 582 23.35 3.85 -9.31
N ILE A 583 23.08 4.35 -8.09
CA ILE A 583 23.60 3.81 -6.82
C ILE A 583 22.82 2.60 -6.27
N LEU A 584 21.73 2.19 -6.92
CA LEU A 584 20.88 1.08 -6.45
C LEU A 584 21.64 -0.24 -6.42
N THR A 585 21.38 -1.04 -5.40
CA THR A 585 22.12 -2.29 -5.14
C THR A 585 21.16 -3.41 -4.73
N LEU A 586 21.29 -4.58 -5.35
CA LEU A 586 20.78 -5.81 -4.75
C LEU A 586 21.76 -6.22 -3.66
N LYS A 587 21.36 -6.03 -2.39
CA LYS A 587 22.24 -6.15 -1.24
C LYS A 587 21.80 -7.27 -0.30
N ILE A 588 22.72 -8.17 0.05
CA ILE A 588 22.53 -9.21 1.07
C ILE A 588 23.67 -9.11 2.08
N GLU A 589 23.39 -8.82 3.35
CA GLU A 589 24.43 -8.60 4.35
C GLU A 589 24.08 -9.21 5.73
N ALA A 590 24.97 -10.06 6.23
CA ALA A 590 24.95 -10.57 7.61
C ALA A 590 26.34 -11.04 8.08
N PRO A 591 26.55 -11.34 9.37
CA PRO A 591 27.73 -12.09 9.81
C PRO A 591 27.89 -13.44 9.12
N GLU A 592 26.81 -14.20 8.97
CA GLU A 592 26.80 -15.47 8.22
C GLU A 592 25.73 -15.45 7.11
N VAL A 593 26.11 -15.76 5.88
CA VAL A 593 25.20 -15.84 4.73
C VAL A 593 25.29 -17.22 4.08
N TYR A 594 24.15 -17.87 3.92
CA TYR A 594 24.00 -19.16 3.25
C TYR A 594 23.01 -19.05 2.09
N LEU A 595 23.52 -19.19 0.87
CA LEU A 595 22.72 -19.37 -0.35
C LEU A 595 22.76 -20.85 -0.71
N ASN A 596 21.67 -21.58 -0.46
CA ASN A 596 21.63 -23.02 -0.65
C ASN A 596 21.02 -23.41 -2.00
N GLU A 597 20.99 -24.73 -2.25
CA GLU A 597 20.68 -25.31 -3.55
C GLU A 597 19.31 -24.82 -4.08
N GLY A 598 19.30 -24.37 -5.33
CA GLY A 598 18.12 -23.81 -6.00
C GLY A 598 17.86 -22.34 -5.72
N THR A 599 18.82 -21.60 -5.15
CA THR A 599 18.75 -20.14 -5.04
C THR A 599 19.20 -19.48 -6.35
N GLU A 600 18.37 -18.59 -6.89
CA GLU A 600 18.66 -17.78 -8.07
C GLU A 600 18.58 -16.30 -7.73
N ILE A 601 19.65 -15.55 -7.98
CA ILE A 601 19.69 -14.09 -7.82
C ILE A 601 20.02 -13.50 -9.18
N GLU A 602 19.15 -12.61 -9.66
CA GLU A 602 19.26 -11.98 -10.96
C GLU A 602 19.06 -10.47 -10.84
N ALA A 603 19.87 -9.69 -11.54
CA ALA A 603 19.62 -8.26 -11.67
C ALA A 603 19.99 -7.75 -13.05
N ASN A 604 19.30 -6.70 -13.51
CA ASN A 604 19.80 -5.86 -14.61
C ASN A 604 20.27 -4.52 -14.05
N ALA A 605 21.47 -4.10 -14.44
CA ALA A 605 22.02 -2.81 -14.06
C ALA A 605 22.06 -1.87 -15.26
N SER A 606 21.72 -0.62 -15.00
CA SER A 606 21.65 0.46 -15.98
C SER A 606 22.22 1.75 -15.39
N ARG A 607 22.73 2.63 -16.25
CA ARG A 607 23.23 3.95 -15.86
C ARG A 607 22.10 4.88 -15.41
N ALA A 608 22.30 5.60 -14.30
CA ALA A 608 21.48 6.77 -14.00
C ALA A 608 22.00 8.03 -14.73
N TYR A 609 21.07 8.88 -15.18
CA TYR A 609 21.39 10.04 -16.03
C TYR A 609 22.21 11.12 -15.34
N TRP A 610 22.14 11.22 -14.01
CA TRP A 610 22.67 12.37 -13.26
C TRP A 610 23.96 12.09 -12.46
N ASP A 611 24.33 10.83 -12.19
CA ASP A 611 25.57 10.49 -11.46
C ASP A 611 26.56 9.60 -12.23
N ASN A 612 26.17 9.09 -13.40
CA ASN A 612 26.93 8.13 -14.21
C ASN A 612 27.32 6.83 -13.48
N GLN A 613 26.66 6.49 -12.37
CA GLN A 613 26.87 5.22 -11.68
C GLN A 613 25.98 4.13 -12.30
N THR A 614 26.31 2.88 -11.98
CA THR A 614 25.61 1.70 -12.46
C THR A 614 25.37 0.79 -11.28
N GLY A 615 24.16 0.23 -11.21
CA GLY A 615 23.79 -0.63 -10.11
C GLY A 615 24.61 -1.92 -10.03
N LYS A 616 24.51 -2.60 -8.88
CA LYS A 616 25.39 -3.72 -8.53
C LYS A 616 24.72 -4.80 -7.68
N ILE A 617 25.34 -5.98 -7.65
CA ILE A 617 25.03 -7.03 -6.67
C ILE A 617 26.12 -7.03 -5.60
N GLU A 618 25.73 -6.92 -4.32
CA GLU A 618 26.65 -6.95 -3.19
C GLU A 618 26.19 -7.97 -2.15
N ILE A 619 27.00 -9.00 -1.91
CA ILE A 619 26.71 -10.06 -0.94
C ILE A 619 27.86 -10.16 0.06
N THR A 620 27.56 -9.88 1.33
CA THR A 620 28.54 -9.85 2.40
C THR A 620 28.17 -10.80 3.53
N GLY A 621 28.98 -11.85 3.71
CA GLY A 621 28.98 -12.71 4.88
C GLY A 621 30.21 -12.40 5.73
N LYS A 622 30.11 -11.46 6.68
CA LYS A 622 31.29 -10.87 7.36
C LYS A 622 32.25 -11.92 7.93
N ASN A 623 31.71 -12.99 8.50
CA ASN A 623 32.46 -14.16 8.97
C ASN A 623 32.46 -15.29 7.94
N LEU A 624 31.30 -15.57 7.34
CA LEU A 624 31.14 -16.69 6.41
C LEU A 624 30.14 -16.36 5.31
N LEU A 625 30.56 -16.56 4.06
CA LEU A 625 29.69 -16.59 2.90
C LEU A 625 29.77 -17.96 2.24
N LYS A 626 28.65 -18.71 2.27
CA LYS A 626 28.54 -20.01 1.64
C LYS A 626 27.49 -19.98 0.53
N ILE A 627 27.93 -20.24 -0.70
CA ILE A 627 27.12 -20.29 -1.91
C ILE A 627 27.17 -21.73 -2.39
N LYS A 628 26.05 -22.46 -2.31
CA LYS A 628 25.97 -23.88 -2.61
C LYS A 628 24.81 -24.17 -3.55
N GLY A 629 25.07 -24.69 -4.75
CA GLY A 629 24.02 -25.00 -5.72
C GLY A 629 23.19 -23.78 -6.15
N ALA A 630 23.78 -22.58 -6.13
CA ALA A 630 23.09 -21.32 -6.41
C ALA A 630 23.58 -20.67 -7.71
N ARG A 631 22.75 -19.79 -8.30
CA ARG A 631 23.08 -19.01 -9.49
C ARG A 631 22.99 -17.52 -9.19
N LEU A 632 24.04 -16.78 -9.50
CA LEU A 632 24.14 -15.33 -9.38
C LEU A 632 24.34 -14.75 -10.78
N GLU A 633 23.45 -13.88 -11.25
CA GLU A 633 23.50 -13.30 -12.59
C GLU A 633 23.31 -11.78 -12.57
N LEU A 634 24.24 -11.05 -13.19
CA LEU A 634 24.12 -9.61 -13.43
C LEU A 634 24.18 -9.32 -14.93
N ASN A 635 23.14 -8.66 -15.44
CA ASN A 635 22.98 -8.25 -16.82
C ASN A 635 23.12 -6.72 -16.95
N SER A 636 23.73 -6.21 -18.02
CA SER A 636 23.78 -4.77 -18.33
C SER A 636 23.67 -4.53 -19.83
N TRP A 637 22.73 -3.65 -20.22
CA TRP A 637 22.25 -3.51 -21.59
C TRP A 637 22.67 -2.17 -22.27
N GLN A 638 23.39 -1.24 -21.62
CA GLN A 638 23.66 0.09 -22.21
C GLN A 638 25.03 0.71 -21.86
N LEU A 639 26.09 0.23 -22.50
CA LEU A 639 27.47 0.50 -22.04
C LEU A 639 28.11 1.84 -22.48
N ASP A 640 27.53 2.97 -22.11
CA ASP A 640 28.18 4.27 -22.14
C ASP A 640 28.69 4.65 -20.74
N SER A 641 29.97 4.43 -20.44
CA SER A 641 30.63 4.76 -19.16
C SER A 641 30.31 3.91 -17.92
N GLU A 642 29.39 2.95 -18.03
CA GLU A 642 28.87 2.10 -16.94
C GLU A 642 29.91 1.22 -16.22
N THR A 643 29.72 1.00 -14.90
CA THR A 643 30.61 0.20 -14.03
C THR A 643 29.88 -0.90 -13.25
N PRO A 644 29.10 -1.80 -13.90
CA PRO A 644 28.37 -2.85 -13.19
C PRO A 644 29.34 -3.82 -12.49
N ASN A 645 28.94 -4.29 -11.32
CA ASN A 645 29.75 -5.12 -10.45
C ASN A 645 28.95 -6.18 -9.68
N ILE A 646 29.57 -7.35 -9.52
CA ILE A 646 29.20 -8.35 -8.52
C ILE A 646 30.30 -8.35 -7.46
N GLU A 647 29.96 -8.06 -6.21
CA GLU A 647 30.89 -8.04 -5.08
C GLU A 647 30.52 -9.08 -4.03
N LEU A 648 31.43 -10.02 -3.77
CA LEU A 648 31.31 -11.03 -2.71
C LEU A 648 32.37 -10.75 -1.63
N ARG A 649 31.94 -10.58 -0.37
CA ARG A 649 32.82 -10.19 0.73
C ARG A 649 32.64 -11.09 1.96
N GLY A 650 33.73 -11.39 2.66
CA GLY A 650 33.67 -12.13 3.93
C GLY A 650 35.04 -12.45 4.55
N ARG A 651 35.08 -13.17 5.67
CA ARG A 651 36.34 -13.76 6.16
C ARG A 651 36.67 -15.04 5.40
N GLU A 652 35.67 -15.91 5.25
CA GLU A 652 35.73 -17.15 4.49
C GLU A 652 34.61 -17.16 3.44
N ILE A 653 34.96 -17.46 2.19
CA ILE A 653 34.00 -17.56 1.09
C ILE A 653 34.12 -18.95 0.45
N THR A 654 33.00 -19.68 0.37
CA THR A 654 32.92 -20.96 -0.35
C THR A 654 31.85 -20.88 -1.42
N VAL A 655 32.24 -21.19 -2.66
CA VAL A 655 31.37 -21.35 -3.82
C VAL A 655 31.44 -22.82 -4.22
N ASP A 656 30.34 -23.54 -4.02
CA ASP A 656 30.20 -24.99 -4.12
C ASP A 656 29.11 -25.33 -5.14
N LYS A 657 29.45 -26.00 -6.24
CA LYS A 657 28.51 -26.32 -7.33
C LYS A 657 27.61 -25.16 -7.75
N SER A 658 28.18 -23.96 -7.85
CA SER A 658 27.43 -22.72 -8.06
C SER A 658 27.95 -21.94 -9.27
N GLU A 659 27.10 -21.09 -9.82
CA GLU A 659 27.42 -20.28 -11.00
C GLU A 659 27.34 -18.78 -10.67
N ILE A 660 28.39 -18.04 -10.99
CA ILE A 660 28.47 -16.57 -10.88
C ILE A 660 28.74 -16.02 -12.26
N THR A 661 27.77 -15.32 -12.82
CA THR A 661 27.77 -14.95 -14.22
C THR A 661 27.50 -13.46 -14.37
N MET A 662 28.31 -12.76 -15.15
CA MET A 662 28.05 -11.38 -15.53
C MET A 662 28.07 -11.21 -17.06
N PHE A 663 26.96 -10.69 -17.58
CA PHE A 663 26.80 -10.34 -18.97
C PHE A 663 26.66 -8.83 -19.14
N ALA A 664 27.50 -8.26 -19.99
CA ALA A 664 27.43 -6.86 -20.35
C ALA A 664 27.48 -6.72 -21.89
N TYR A 665 26.45 -6.11 -22.48
CA TYR A 665 26.27 -6.01 -23.93
C TYR A 665 26.23 -4.55 -24.43
N TYR A 666 26.67 -4.32 -25.66
CA TYR A 666 26.58 -3.02 -26.33
C TYR A 666 25.40 -3.03 -27.31
N ASN A 667 24.40 -2.15 -27.14
CA ASN A 667 23.23 -2.10 -28.03
C ASN A 667 23.54 -1.61 -29.45
N ASN A 668 24.54 -0.74 -29.63
CA ASN A 668 24.97 -0.23 -30.95
C ASN A 668 26.26 -0.91 -31.42
N VAL A 669 26.16 -2.21 -31.62
CA VAL A 669 27.26 -3.09 -32.06
C VAL A 669 28.00 -2.52 -33.28
N ASP A 670 27.25 -2.04 -34.28
CA ASP A 670 27.81 -1.52 -35.53
C ASP A 670 28.64 -0.23 -35.34
N ASN A 671 28.34 0.56 -34.30
CA ASN A 671 29.01 1.83 -34.04
C ASN A 671 30.17 1.68 -33.05
N TRP A 672 30.15 0.68 -32.17
CA TRP A 672 31.04 0.64 -31.01
C TRP A 672 31.94 -0.60 -30.92
N GLU A 673 31.51 -1.74 -31.46
CA GLU A 673 32.33 -2.96 -31.39
C GLU A 673 33.50 -2.87 -32.35
N GLU A 674 34.66 -3.33 -31.89
CA GLU A 674 35.89 -3.35 -32.68
C GLU A 674 35.77 -4.13 -34.00
N MET A 675 34.86 -5.10 -34.06
CA MET A 675 34.65 -5.91 -35.27
C MET A 675 33.91 -5.16 -36.38
N TYR A 676 33.05 -4.21 -36.04
CA TYR A 676 32.10 -3.60 -36.98
C TYR A 676 32.32 -2.10 -37.17
N SER A 677 32.81 -1.41 -36.15
CA SER A 677 32.91 0.05 -36.16
C SER A 677 34.06 0.60 -37.01
N GLN A 678 33.77 1.64 -37.80
CA GLN A 678 34.77 2.46 -38.50
C GLN A 678 35.39 3.56 -37.61
N GLN A 679 34.75 3.90 -36.49
CA GLN A 679 35.20 4.92 -35.53
C GLN A 679 35.18 4.38 -34.10
N HIS A 680 36.38 4.22 -33.56
CA HIS A 680 36.63 3.67 -32.24
C HIS A 680 36.51 4.75 -31.16
N THR A 681 35.39 4.81 -30.45
CA THR A 681 35.28 5.64 -29.23
C THR A 681 35.74 4.88 -27.99
N THR A 682 36.23 5.64 -27.01
CA THR A 682 36.60 5.10 -25.69
C THR A 682 35.34 5.03 -24.85
N LEU A 683 34.81 3.82 -24.63
CA LEU A 683 33.78 3.63 -23.61
C LEU A 683 34.49 3.63 -22.24
N SER A 684 34.13 4.60 -21.40
CA SER A 684 34.54 4.63 -19.99
C SER A 684 33.85 3.52 -19.21
N GLY A 685 34.19 3.33 -17.93
CA GLY A 685 33.63 2.23 -17.13
C GLY A 685 34.51 0.97 -17.07
N ARG A 686 34.53 0.30 -15.91
CA ARG A 686 35.27 -0.93 -15.63
C ARG A 686 34.28 -1.87 -14.95
N LYS A 687 33.95 -2.96 -15.63
CA LYS A 687 33.06 -4.00 -15.14
C LYS A 687 33.87 -4.97 -14.29
N LEU A 688 33.32 -5.43 -13.18
CA LEU A 688 34.09 -6.21 -12.21
C LEU A 688 33.25 -7.30 -11.53
N ILE A 689 33.74 -8.54 -11.57
CA ILE A 689 33.41 -9.54 -10.54
C ILE A 689 34.54 -9.49 -9.50
N LEU A 690 34.21 -9.16 -8.26
CA LEU A 690 35.13 -9.03 -7.15
C LEU A 690 34.76 -10.00 -6.04
N ILE A 691 35.71 -10.87 -5.66
CA ILE A 691 35.60 -11.73 -4.49
C ILE A 691 36.73 -11.36 -3.53
N GLU A 692 36.39 -10.82 -2.36
CA GLU A 692 37.35 -10.42 -1.34
C GLU A 692 37.11 -11.16 -0.03
N ALA A 693 38.10 -11.96 0.36
CA ALA A 693 38.11 -12.65 1.64
C ALA A 693 39.34 -12.28 2.49
N ASP A 694 39.19 -12.23 3.81
CA ASP A 694 40.36 -12.02 4.68
C ASP A 694 41.21 -13.28 4.84
N GLU A 695 40.56 -14.45 4.92
CA GLU A 695 41.18 -15.73 5.25
C GLU A 695 41.23 -16.68 4.06
N SER A 696 40.11 -17.01 3.44
CA SER A 696 40.09 -17.99 2.34
C SER A 696 38.95 -17.79 1.34
N VAL A 697 39.23 -18.17 0.09
CA VAL A 697 38.24 -18.38 -0.97
C VAL A 697 38.39 -19.80 -1.51
N SER A 698 37.29 -20.54 -1.55
CA SER A 698 37.23 -21.88 -2.17
C SER A 698 36.17 -21.92 -3.26
N LEU A 699 36.56 -22.30 -4.48
CA LEU A 699 35.67 -22.58 -5.61
C LEU A 699 35.74 -24.09 -5.89
N ILE A 700 34.68 -24.84 -5.61
CA ILE A 700 34.69 -26.31 -5.57
C ILE A 700 33.51 -26.96 -6.31
N ASN A 701 33.65 -28.23 -6.68
CA ASN A 701 32.59 -29.12 -7.19
C ASN A 701 31.83 -28.56 -8.41
N ASP A 702 32.49 -28.41 -9.55
CA ASP A 702 31.92 -27.88 -10.80
C ASP A 702 31.42 -26.43 -10.70
N SER A 703 32.00 -25.61 -9.82
CA SER A 703 31.62 -24.20 -9.74
C SER A 703 32.19 -23.38 -10.91
N VAL A 704 31.43 -22.38 -11.33
CA VAL A 704 31.74 -21.55 -12.50
C VAL A 704 31.68 -20.07 -12.16
N ILE A 705 32.74 -19.35 -12.49
CA ILE A 705 32.72 -17.88 -12.60
C ILE A 705 32.85 -17.53 -14.08
N TYR A 706 31.86 -16.84 -14.63
CA TYR A 706 31.81 -16.46 -16.04
C TYR A 706 31.63 -14.95 -16.21
N MET A 707 32.39 -14.39 -17.15
CA MET A 707 32.25 -12.99 -17.54
C MET A 707 32.49 -12.81 -19.03
N ASN A 708 31.63 -12.04 -19.72
CA ASN A 708 31.78 -11.78 -21.15
C ASN A 708 32.56 -10.50 -21.49
N SER A 709 32.81 -9.61 -20.53
CA SER A 709 33.52 -8.35 -20.77
C SER A 709 33.90 -7.67 -19.45
N GLY A 710 35.20 -7.43 -19.23
CA GLY A 710 35.76 -6.70 -18.08
C GLY A 710 36.65 -7.59 -17.20
N ASP A 711 36.66 -7.39 -15.88
CA ASP A 711 37.64 -8.03 -14.98
C ASP A 711 37.03 -8.96 -13.93
N ILE A 712 37.74 -10.06 -13.65
CA ILE A 712 37.48 -10.96 -12.52
C ILE A 712 38.66 -10.84 -11.54
N LYS A 713 38.37 -10.57 -10.27
CA LYS A 713 39.38 -10.48 -9.21
C LYS A 713 38.98 -11.29 -7.99
N ILE A 714 39.91 -12.11 -7.50
CA ILE A 714 39.77 -12.86 -6.26
C ILE A 714 40.96 -12.55 -5.37
N ASN A 715 40.72 -11.99 -4.19
CA ASN A 715 41.74 -11.68 -3.20
C ASN A 715 41.45 -12.43 -1.90
N ALA A 716 42.43 -13.16 -1.37
CA ALA A 716 42.24 -13.93 -0.13
C ALA A 716 43.54 -14.15 0.65
N GLY A 717 43.43 -14.70 1.86
CA GLY A 717 44.57 -15.31 2.55
C GLY A 717 45.09 -16.52 1.76
N ASP A 718 44.22 -17.49 1.52
CA ASP A 718 44.43 -18.65 0.65
C ASP A 718 43.33 -18.73 -0.43
N ILE A 719 43.67 -19.15 -1.63
CA ILE A 719 42.72 -19.37 -2.73
C ILE A 719 42.80 -20.83 -3.17
N THR A 720 41.68 -21.53 -3.17
CA THR A 720 41.56 -22.92 -3.65
C THR A 720 40.54 -22.97 -4.78
N ILE A 721 40.96 -23.48 -5.93
CA ILE A 721 40.08 -23.81 -7.05
C ILE A 721 40.19 -25.32 -7.28
N ASP A 722 39.09 -26.05 -7.10
CA ASP A 722 39.03 -27.50 -7.17
C ASP A 722 37.86 -27.93 -8.06
N ASP A 723 38.12 -28.73 -9.09
CA ASP A 723 37.12 -29.19 -10.06
C ASP A 723 36.23 -28.04 -10.58
N SER A 724 36.81 -26.87 -10.85
CA SER A 724 36.05 -25.65 -11.09
C SER A 724 36.66 -24.76 -12.18
N LYS A 725 35.89 -23.76 -12.64
CA LYS A 725 36.24 -22.99 -13.84
C LYS A 725 36.07 -21.48 -13.63
N ILE A 726 37.07 -20.72 -14.07
CA ILE A 726 37.01 -19.24 -14.17
C ILE A 726 37.20 -18.88 -15.64
N VAL A 727 36.19 -18.22 -16.21
CA VAL A 727 36.09 -17.97 -17.65
C VAL A 727 35.84 -16.49 -17.90
N ASN A 728 36.75 -15.85 -18.64
CA ASN A 728 36.56 -14.47 -19.12
C ASN A 728 36.63 -14.44 -20.65
N LYS A 729 35.48 -14.30 -21.31
CA LYS A 729 35.35 -14.28 -22.77
C LYS A 729 35.09 -12.88 -23.27
N ASN A 730 36.12 -12.04 -23.41
CA ASN A 730 35.95 -10.71 -23.97
C ASN A 730 35.81 -10.74 -25.51
N VAL A 731 34.62 -11.17 -25.94
CA VAL A 731 34.23 -11.37 -27.34
C VAL A 731 33.84 -10.08 -28.05
N ARG A 732 33.57 -8.99 -27.32
CA ARG A 732 33.08 -7.70 -27.86
C ARG A 732 33.87 -6.51 -27.27
N PRO A 733 35.19 -6.41 -27.54
CA PRO A 733 36.03 -5.37 -26.98
C PRO A 733 35.76 -3.98 -27.61
N ASN A 734 36.02 -2.92 -26.85
CA ASN A 734 36.11 -1.53 -27.34
C ASN A 734 37.58 -1.08 -27.38
N ALA A 735 37.87 -0.03 -28.14
CA ALA A 735 39.20 0.21 -28.70
C ALA A 735 40.27 0.84 -27.78
N SER A 736 40.03 1.03 -26.48
CA SER A 736 40.85 1.95 -25.68
C SER A 736 41.31 1.47 -24.29
N LYS A 737 40.67 0.46 -23.67
CA LYS A 737 41.02 -0.08 -22.34
C LYS A 737 41.45 -1.56 -22.40
N ALA A 738 41.94 -2.11 -21.29
CA ALA A 738 42.37 -3.52 -21.23
C ALA A 738 41.23 -4.46 -21.66
N ALA A 739 41.53 -5.51 -22.42
CA ALA A 739 40.52 -6.46 -22.90
C ALA A 739 40.08 -7.48 -21.83
N GLY A 740 40.32 -7.21 -20.56
CA GLY A 740 39.89 -8.05 -19.45
C GLY A 740 41.05 -8.65 -18.67
N LEU A 741 40.83 -8.81 -17.38
CA LEU A 741 41.77 -9.34 -16.41
C LEU A 741 41.14 -10.51 -15.67
N ILE A 742 41.90 -11.58 -15.44
CA ILE A 742 41.64 -12.53 -14.37
C ILE A 742 42.79 -12.39 -13.38
N SER A 743 42.50 -12.00 -12.13
CA SER A 743 43.53 -11.79 -11.11
C SER A 743 43.20 -12.60 -9.86
N LEU A 744 44.08 -13.52 -9.47
CA LEU A 744 44.02 -14.24 -8.20
C LEU A 744 45.19 -13.78 -7.32
N GLY A 745 44.89 -13.02 -6.27
CA GLY A 745 45.86 -12.48 -5.32
C GLY A 745 45.74 -13.14 -3.95
N ALA A 746 46.63 -14.08 -3.64
CA ALA A 746 46.68 -14.73 -2.33
C ALA A 746 47.77 -14.13 -1.44
N LYS A 747 47.48 -13.87 -0.16
CA LYS A 747 48.52 -13.48 0.83
C LYS A 747 49.48 -14.64 1.10
N ARG A 748 48.98 -15.88 0.99
CA ARG A 748 49.68 -17.16 1.22
C ARG A 748 49.63 -18.02 -0.04
N ASN A 749 48.70 -18.97 -0.16
CA ASN A 749 48.77 -20.02 -1.18
C ASN A 749 47.67 -19.91 -2.23
N ILE A 750 47.99 -20.35 -3.44
CA ILE A 750 47.01 -20.67 -4.50
C ILE A 750 47.11 -22.17 -4.77
N THR A 751 45.99 -22.88 -4.67
CA THR A 751 45.87 -24.31 -4.99
C THR A 751 44.90 -24.47 -6.16
N LEU A 752 45.35 -25.13 -7.23
CA LEU A 752 44.54 -25.47 -8.40
C LEU A 752 44.53 -27.00 -8.57
N THR A 753 43.35 -27.61 -8.50
CA THR A 753 43.18 -29.06 -8.71
C THR A 753 42.06 -29.28 -9.71
N ASP A 754 42.31 -30.05 -10.78
CA ASP A 754 41.29 -30.37 -11.79
C ASP A 754 40.55 -29.13 -12.36
N SER A 755 41.25 -27.98 -12.40
CA SER A 755 40.62 -26.67 -12.59
C SER A 755 41.01 -25.98 -13.88
N ASN A 756 40.13 -25.13 -14.40
CA ASN A 756 40.36 -24.40 -15.65
C ASN A 756 40.20 -22.89 -15.45
N ILE A 757 41.29 -22.14 -15.60
CA ILE A 757 41.30 -20.68 -15.65
C ILE A 757 41.59 -20.28 -17.09
N TYR A 758 40.65 -19.61 -17.73
CA TYR A 758 40.75 -19.37 -19.16
C TYR A 758 40.21 -17.99 -19.57
N GLY A 759 41.04 -17.25 -20.29
CA GLY A 759 40.69 -16.00 -20.97
C GLY A 759 40.59 -16.18 -22.48
N GLN A 760 39.61 -15.53 -23.11
CA GLN A 760 39.49 -15.43 -24.57
C GLN A 760 39.33 -13.97 -24.97
N THR A 761 40.02 -13.51 -26.03
CA THR A 761 39.77 -12.18 -26.57
C THR A 761 39.83 -12.11 -28.10
N LEU A 762 38.95 -11.25 -28.63
CA LEU A 762 38.82 -10.92 -30.05
C LEU A 762 39.35 -9.50 -30.37
N SER A 763 40.25 -8.91 -29.55
CA SER A 763 40.65 -7.49 -29.68
C SER A 763 41.98 -7.21 -30.40
N LYS A 764 42.02 -6.29 -31.36
CA LYS A 764 43.24 -5.77 -32.01
C LYS A 764 44.04 -4.75 -31.17
N PHE A 765 43.45 -4.16 -30.13
CA PHE A 765 44.05 -3.00 -29.43
C PHE A 765 44.82 -3.37 -28.14
N LYS A 766 44.23 -4.16 -27.24
CA LYS A 766 44.86 -4.66 -26.01
C LYS A 766 44.31 -6.06 -25.70
N ARG A 767 45.07 -6.90 -24.99
CA ARG A 767 44.75 -8.33 -24.79
C ARG A 767 44.47 -8.69 -23.33
N MET A 768 44.03 -9.92 -23.12
CA MET A 768 43.74 -10.50 -21.81
C MET A 768 45.00 -10.55 -20.94
N GLN A 769 44.81 -10.39 -19.64
CA GLN A 769 45.83 -10.66 -18.63
C GLN A 769 45.31 -11.70 -17.64
N VAL A 770 46.16 -12.65 -17.27
CA VAL A 770 45.90 -13.60 -16.19
C VAL A 770 47.02 -13.49 -15.17
N ASN A 771 46.73 -12.99 -13.98
CA ASN A 771 47.71 -12.74 -12.93
C ASN A 771 47.44 -13.65 -11.74
N LEU A 772 48.41 -14.51 -11.40
CA LEU A 772 48.38 -15.33 -10.20
C LEU A 772 49.53 -14.91 -9.29
N GLU A 773 49.21 -14.39 -8.11
CA GLU A 773 50.19 -13.80 -7.19
C GLU A 773 50.06 -14.41 -5.78
N GLY A 774 51.20 -14.76 -5.17
CA GLY A 774 51.20 -15.28 -3.79
C GLY A 774 52.56 -15.65 -3.20
N VAL A 775 52.54 -16.57 -2.24
CA VAL A 775 53.75 -17.20 -1.67
C VAL A 775 54.05 -18.51 -2.39
N GLN A 776 53.05 -19.36 -2.58
CA GLN A 776 53.18 -20.67 -3.21
C GLN A 776 52.00 -20.97 -4.15
N LEU A 777 52.31 -21.55 -5.31
CA LEU A 777 51.35 -22.14 -6.24
C LEU A 777 51.52 -23.66 -6.24
N ASP A 778 50.44 -24.39 -5.97
CA ASP A 778 50.36 -25.84 -6.20
C ASP A 778 49.26 -26.11 -7.23
N SER A 779 49.64 -26.61 -8.40
CA SER A 779 48.74 -26.90 -9.51
C SER A 779 48.82 -28.37 -9.90
N SER A 780 47.70 -29.08 -9.84
CA SER A 780 47.55 -30.48 -10.25
C SER A 780 46.44 -30.61 -11.29
N ASN A 781 46.74 -31.25 -12.41
CA ASN A 781 45.79 -31.50 -13.51
C ASN A 781 44.95 -30.28 -13.92
N SER A 782 45.55 -29.09 -13.92
CA SER A 782 44.84 -27.83 -14.13
C SER A 782 45.35 -27.09 -15.37
N LEU A 783 44.50 -26.23 -15.94
CA LEU A 783 44.80 -25.40 -17.10
C LEU A 783 44.69 -23.91 -16.74
N VAL A 784 45.74 -23.15 -17.04
CA VAL A 784 45.70 -21.69 -17.07
C VAL A 784 46.00 -21.25 -18.50
N ALA A 785 45.04 -20.62 -19.17
CA ALA A 785 45.18 -20.31 -20.59
C ALA A 785 44.65 -18.94 -21.03
N ILE A 786 45.28 -18.41 -22.07
CA ILE A 786 44.77 -17.29 -22.88
C ILE A 786 44.66 -17.76 -24.32
N PHE A 787 43.48 -17.53 -24.94
CA PHE A 787 43.23 -17.78 -26.35
C PHE A 787 42.90 -16.48 -27.10
N ASP A 788 43.65 -16.24 -28.16
CA ASP A 788 43.58 -15.03 -28.96
C ASP A 788 43.22 -15.33 -30.41
N GLU A 789 42.13 -14.75 -30.92
CA GLU A 789 41.70 -15.02 -32.30
C GLU A 789 41.97 -13.87 -33.30
N ARG A 790 42.74 -12.86 -32.91
CA ARG A 790 43.18 -11.75 -33.80
C ARG A 790 44.62 -11.34 -33.46
N LYS A 791 45.28 -10.53 -34.29
CA LYS A 791 46.58 -9.90 -33.97
C LYS A 791 46.39 -8.58 -33.24
N GLY A 792 47.17 -8.32 -32.19
CA GLY A 792 47.13 -7.08 -31.41
C GLY A 792 48.41 -6.85 -30.59
N ARG A 793 48.35 -6.03 -29.53
CA ARG A 793 49.45 -5.93 -28.54
C ARG A 793 49.50 -7.21 -27.68
N SER A 794 50.66 -7.68 -27.27
CA SER A 794 50.80 -8.86 -26.39
C SER A 794 50.05 -8.67 -25.06
N GLY A 795 49.28 -9.68 -24.64
CA GLY A 795 48.81 -9.86 -23.27
C GLY A 795 49.83 -10.64 -22.44
N SER A 796 49.44 -11.06 -21.23
CA SER A 796 50.34 -11.82 -20.35
C SER A 796 49.61 -12.84 -19.47
N ILE A 797 50.28 -13.98 -19.24
CA ILE A 797 50.04 -14.83 -18.08
C ILE A 797 51.20 -14.61 -17.11
N ASP A 798 50.91 -14.00 -15.96
CA ASP A 798 51.89 -13.63 -14.95
C ASP A 798 51.75 -14.54 -13.72
N LEU A 799 52.78 -15.35 -13.44
CA LEU A 799 52.90 -16.18 -12.24
C LEU A 799 53.96 -15.57 -11.31
N ASP A 800 53.56 -14.86 -10.24
CA ASP A 800 54.48 -14.21 -9.29
C ASP A 800 54.33 -14.79 -7.88
N PHE A 801 55.23 -15.72 -7.52
CA PHE A 801 55.21 -16.43 -6.25
C PHE A 801 56.52 -16.27 -5.50
N ARG A 802 56.45 -15.84 -4.23
CA ARG A 802 57.65 -15.51 -3.44
C ARG A 802 58.50 -16.73 -3.06
N LYS A 803 57.94 -17.94 -3.07
CA LYS A 803 58.60 -19.16 -2.60
C LYS A 803 58.65 -20.25 -3.68
N SER A 804 57.52 -20.76 -4.13
CA SER A 804 57.52 -21.92 -5.02
C SER A 804 56.34 -21.98 -5.98
N ILE A 805 56.57 -22.57 -7.15
CA ILE A 805 55.55 -22.98 -8.11
C ILE A 805 55.73 -24.47 -8.37
N ASN A 806 54.72 -25.28 -8.07
CA ASN A 806 54.70 -26.71 -8.32
C ASN A 806 53.60 -27.04 -9.34
N LEU A 807 53.99 -27.59 -10.48
CA LEU A 807 53.09 -28.01 -11.56
C LEU A 807 53.16 -29.54 -11.71
N GLU A 808 52.05 -30.23 -11.51
CA GLU A 808 51.88 -31.66 -11.77
C GLU A 808 50.73 -31.85 -12.78
N SER A 809 51.00 -32.53 -13.91
CA SER A 809 50.04 -32.75 -14.99
C SER A 809 49.29 -31.48 -15.45
N SER A 810 49.88 -30.30 -15.27
CA SER A 810 49.22 -29.00 -15.46
C SER A 810 49.74 -28.26 -16.68
N GLN A 811 48.94 -27.35 -17.22
CA GLN A 811 49.24 -26.63 -18.45
C GLN A 811 49.09 -25.12 -18.27
N ILE A 812 50.12 -24.35 -18.61
CA ILE A 812 50.09 -22.89 -18.72
C ILE A 812 50.28 -22.54 -20.19
N VAL A 813 49.22 -22.05 -20.85
CA VAL A 813 49.16 -21.99 -22.31
C VAL A 813 48.70 -20.63 -22.81
N SER A 814 49.51 -19.99 -23.65
CA SER A 814 49.05 -18.91 -24.52
C SER A 814 48.94 -19.42 -25.94
N MET A 815 47.76 -19.32 -26.55
CA MET A 815 47.52 -19.70 -27.94
C MET A 815 46.92 -18.54 -28.73
N GLY A 816 47.64 -18.08 -29.75
CA GLY A 816 47.09 -17.27 -30.83
C GLY A 816 46.62 -18.18 -31.95
N ASP A 817 45.31 -18.34 -32.14
CA ASP A 817 44.72 -19.15 -33.21
C ASP A 817 43.49 -18.44 -33.75
N ALA A 818 43.58 -17.94 -34.98
CA ALA A 818 42.51 -17.18 -35.61
C ALA A 818 41.75 -18.06 -36.60
N ARG A 819 40.45 -18.22 -36.32
CA ARG A 819 39.52 -18.90 -37.23
C ARG A 819 39.16 -18.06 -38.46
N LEU A 820 39.46 -16.75 -38.46
CA LEU A 820 38.98 -15.78 -39.45
C LEU A 820 40.06 -15.06 -40.28
N THR A 821 41.32 -14.97 -39.81
CA THR A 821 42.42 -14.25 -40.49
C THR A 821 43.78 -14.87 -40.16
N ALA A 822 44.76 -14.89 -41.07
CA ALA A 822 46.12 -15.41 -40.80
C ALA A 822 47.00 -14.53 -39.87
N ASP A 823 46.43 -13.45 -39.33
CA ASP A 823 47.10 -12.52 -38.44
C ASP A 823 46.70 -12.79 -36.98
N THR A 824 47.56 -13.50 -36.26
CA THR A 824 47.58 -13.70 -34.79
C THR A 824 48.99 -13.43 -34.26
N ASN A 825 49.15 -13.21 -32.96
CA ASN A 825 50.43 -13.20 -32.26
C ASN A 825 50.27 -13.80 -30.86
N GLY A 826 51.37 -14.27 -30.26
CA GLY A 826 51.36 -14.91 -28.94
C GLY A 826 51.36 -13.90 -27.78
N ASN A 827 50.95 -14.35 -26.59
CA ASN A 827 51.10 -13.60 -25.35
C ASN A 827 52.38 -13.99 -24.62
N ASP A 828 52.80 -13.11 -23.71
CA ASP A 828 53.91 -13.40 -22.82
C ASP A 828 53.46 -14.35 -21.70
N ILE A 829 54.33 -15.26 -21.29
CA ILE A 829 54.18 -16.03 -20.06
C ILE A 829 55.37 -15.69 -19.16
N ASN A 830 55.11 -15.00 -18.06
CA ASN A 830 56.13 -14.59 -17.10
C ASN A 830 56.05 -15.47 -15.86
N VAL A 831 57.17 -16.08 -15.49
CA VAL A 831 57.26 -16.97 -14.32
C VAL A 831 58.31 -16.43 -13.37
N LYS A 832 57.88 -16.04 -12.17
CA LYS A 832 58.73 -15.52 -11.12
C LYS A 832 58.51 -16.33 -9.84
N SER A 833 59.52 -17.11 -9.48
CA SER A 833 59.56 -17.89 -8.25
C SER A 833 61.00 -18.14 -7.80
N LYS A 834 61.20 -18.45 -6.51
CA LYS A 834 62.48 -18.97 -6.03
C LYS A 834 62.68 -20.41 -6.52
N ASP A 835 61.64 -21.24 -6.43
CA ASP A 835 61.66 -22.64 -6.85
C ASP A 835 60.54 -22.90 -7.89
N LEU A 836 60.85 -23.59 -8.99
CA LEU A 836 59.89 -24.06 -10.00
C LEU A 836 60.05 -25.57 -10.19
N THR A 837 59.01 -26.33 -9.88
CA THR A 837 58.94 -27.78 -10.07
C THR A 837 57.90 -28.10 -11.14
N MET A 838 58.26 -28.93 -12.13
CA MET A 838 57.36 -29.37 -13.18
C MET A 838 57.44 -30.88 -13.36
N LYS A 839 56.30 -31.57 -13.27
CA LYS A 839 56.14 -33.00 -13.52
C LYS A 839 54.98 -33.21 -14.49
N ASP A 840 55.24 -33.87 -15.61
CA ASP A 840 54.25 -34.14 -16.66
C ASP A 840 53.44 -32.88 -17.09
N SER A 841 54.05 -31.70 -16.97
CA SER A 841 53.41 -30.40 -17.12
C SER A 841 53.98 -29.61 -18.30
N LEU A 842 53.23 -28.63 -18.80
CA LEU A 842 53.58 -27.85 -19.99
C LEU A 842 53.45 -26.34 -19.72
N ILE A 843 54.46 -25.57 -20.15
CA ILE A 843 54.34 -24.13 -20.36
C ILE A 843 54.57 -23.88 -21.85
N LYS A 844 53.58 -23.32 -22.56
CA LYS A 844 53.63 -23.17 -24.02
C LYS A 844 53.06 -21.83 -24.47
N VAL A 845 53.83 -21.15 -25.33
CA VAL A 845 53.30 -20.11 -26.22
C VAL A 845 53.22 -20.71 -27.62
N GLY A 846 52.05 -20.66 -28.24
CA GLY A 846 51.82 -21.11 -29.61
C GLY A 846 51.11 -20.04 -30.43
N VAL A 847 51.51 -19.89 -31.69
CA VAL A 847 50.83 -19.02 -32.66
C VAL A 847 50.62 -19.81 -33.95
N ASP A 848 49.37 -19.91 -34.38
CA ASP A 848 48.98 -20.38 -35.70
C ASP A 848 48.66 -19.15 -36.57
N GLY A 849 49.69 -18.61 -37.24
CA GLY A 849 49.65 -17.34 -37.97
C GLY A 849 51.02 -16.67 -38.15
N ASN A 850 51.02 -15.43 -38.63
CA ASN A 850 52.23 -14.66 -39.01
C ASN A 850 52.89 -13.85 -37.87
N GLY A 851 52.54 -14.03 -36.59
CA GLY A 851 52.93 -13.09 -35.53
C GLY A 851 53.56 -13.68 -34.28
#